data_AF-A0AAQ3KRN7-F1
#
_entry.id   AF-A0AAQ3KRN7-F1
#
_cell.length_a   1.000
_cell.length_b   1.000
_cell.length_c   1.000
_cell.angle_alpha   90.00
_cell.angle_beta   90.00
_cell.angle_gamma   90.00
#
_symmetry.space_group_name_H-M   'P 1'
#
loop_
_entity.id
_entity.type
_entity.pdbx_description
1 polymer ?
#
loop_
_entity_poly.entity_id
_entity_poly.type
_entity_poly.pdbx_seq_one_letter_code
_entity_poly.pdbx_strand_id
1 'polypeptide(L)'
;MKLNKIEGGIPESFGMLANLQFIDVSYNQLQGSLPDTLLYNCSHLSYVDLSTNMFTGSIPAQIGNHLPHLQNFLIYSNNLFGSIPVSLTNSTFLWEIDIENNSFGGTLPSEIFMKMFSLKRLHLSYNNFSSYDQNTNLVPFFNAISNLTLLEELEVAGNKLGGELPSTIGLLGVNISEIDLKDNFIQGIIPSNLSKLSNLMFLDLSNNLLHGTIPLELVLLPKLQRLWLSNNSLSGEIPSPPRVLTNIGLLDLSKNKLFGSIPETLANLTLLRTLILSENLFSGVIPSTLGSIKLELLDLSHNRLIGTIPAEVARLSSMAFYFNLSDNLLQGKLPMELGQMNKVNEIDLSSNNFSGHIPSSMGSCEMLELVKFSHNHLQGPIPESLGSLRNIESIDVSYNNLSGGIPNSLQQCTNLRLLNLAFNNFSGALPRGGIFNLLTLEWIKGNHFCGSVTGIPSCHHKKRSMMHSHKGFVLVIIIVTLSAFLITVICGTLYLMIRKQMNKRQDGDPRKSSMSFSSSFPRITYRELVEATDGFENNRLLGSGSFGRVYKGVLGDDTLVAIKVLQLQSGNSTKSFKRECQVLKTIRHRNLMRIITACSLPDFKALVLPFMANGSLESHLYPQAERADSSQLSLLERVNICSDIAEGLAYLHHHSPVKVIHCDLKPSNILLNDDMTALVSDFGIARLVMSVEGGNTTNESTANVICGSIGYVAPEYGYGRNASTKGDVYSFGILVLEIVTRKRPTHDMFGEDLSLQRWVKKYYKSQVESIVDSNLMREVCDQSLEVRNMWEVAILELLELGLVCSLENPSARLTMLDAADDLGRLKRYLGGDTSATFTSSIGASSSSITADYWYDADPHS
;
A
#
# COMPACT_ATOMS: atom_id res chain seq x y z
N MET A 1 -30.95 23.47 10.30
CA MET A 1 -31.31 22.60 9.17
C MET A 1 -30.23 21.54 8.92
N LYS A 2 -29.75 20.89 9.98
CA LYS A 2 -28.62 19.94 9.93
C LYS A 2 -29.02 18.59 9.37
N LEU A 3 -28.16 17.95 8.55
CA LEU A 3 -28.36 16.59 8.01
C LEU A 3 -29.60 16.43 7.11
N ASN A 4 -29.87 17.40 6.23
CA ASN A 4 -31.09 17.38 5.39
C ASN A 4 -30.81 17.28 3.88
N LYS A 5 -29.56 17.06 3.45
CA LYS A 5 -29.14 17.04 2.04
C LYS A 5 -29.58 18.32 1.27
N ILE A 6 -29.62 19.46 1.94
CA ILE A 6 -30.07 20.73 1.31
C ILE A 6 -29.01 21.19 0.31
N GLU A 7 -29.45 21.55 -0.89
CA GLU A 7 -28.62 22.02 -2.00
C GLU A 7 -28.84 23.53 -2.28
N GLY A 8 -27.96 24.11 -3.10
CA GLY A 8 -28.02 25.52 -3.49
C GLY A 8 -27.17 26.43 -2.61
N GLY A 9 -27.21 27.74 -2.88
CA GLY A 9 -26.49 28.74 -2.06
C GLY A 9 -27.32 29.27 -0.91
N ILE A 10 -26.67 29.88 0.09
CA ILE A 10 -27.42 30.59 1.14
C ILE A 10 -28.00 31.88 0.56
N PRO A 11 -29.33 32.07 0.58
CA PRO A 11 -29.95 33.28 0.05
C PRO A 11 -29.54 34.53 0.84
N GLU A 12 -29.34 35.66 0.14
CA GLU A 12 -29.05 36.95 0.76
C GLU A 12 -30.13 37.38 1.77
N SER A 13 -31.38 36.92 1.58
CA SER A 13 -32.49 37.22 2.48
C SER A 13 -32.27 36.72 3.92
N PHE A 14 -31.35 35.76 4.15
CA PHE A 14 -30.95 35.36 5.51
C PHE A 14 -30.36 36.52 6.30
N GLY A 15 -29.65 37.44 5.62
CA GLY A 15 -29.09 38.64 6.22
C GLY A 15 -30.13 39.63 6.75
N MET A 16 -31.42 39.44 6.44
CA MET A 16 -32.53 40.31 6.88
C MET A 16 -33.18 39.83 8.19
N LEU A 17 -32.79 38.68 8.73
CA LEU A 17 -33.39 38.07 9.91
C LEU A 17 -32.86 38.70 11.21
N ALA A 18 -33.34 39.89 11.56
CA ALA A 18 -32.80 40.71 12.67
C ALA A 18 -32.83 40.08 14.07
N ASN A 19 -33.68 39.08 14.28
CA ASN A 19 -33.81 38.36 15.56
C ASN A 19 -33.14 36.98 15.54
N LEU A 20 -32.38 36.65 14.49
CA LEU A 20 -31.70 35.36 14.39
C LEU A 20 -30.59 35.27 15.45
N GLN A 21 -30.65 34.22 16.28
CA GLN A 21 -29.68 33.99 17.36
C GLN A 21 -28.72 32.85 17.06
N PHE A 22 -29.16 31.83 16.32
CA PHE A 22 -28.33 30.73 15.89
C PHE A 22 -28.63 30.37 14.43
N ILE A 23 -27.59 30.02 13.69
CA ILE A 23 -27.68 29.40 12.38
C ILE A 23 -26.85 28.11 12.41
N ASP A 24 -27.49 27.00 12.09
CA ASP A 24 -26.83 25.70 11.88
C ASP A 24 -27.40 25.09 10.60
N VAL A 25 -26.57 25.10 9.56
CA VAL A 25 -26.85 24.46 8.27
C VAL A 25 -25.78 23.40 7.96
N SER A 26 -25.13 22.89 8.99
CA SER A 26 -24.05 21.92 8.86
C SER A 26 -24.51 20.58 8.26
N TYR A 27 -23.58 19.83 7.68
CA TYR A 27 -23.84 18.51 7.08
C TYR A 27 -24.93 18.54 6.00
N ASN A 28 -24.76 19.41 5.00
CA ASN A 28 -25.63 19.51 3.84
C ASN A 28 -24.79 19.52 2.53
N GLN A 29 -25.41 19.92 1.42
CA GLN A 29 -24.80 20.04 0.10
C GLN A 29 -24.85 21.49 -0.41
N LEU A 30 -24.84 22.46 0.51
CA LEU A 30 -24.92 23.87 0.16
C LEU A 30 -23.63 24.31 -0.54
N GLN A 31 -23.75 25.13 -1.57
CA GLN A 31 -22.66 25.50 -2.48
C GLN A 31 -22.66 26.99 -2.84
N GLY A 32 -21.61 27.45 -3.51
CA GLY A 32 -21.45 28.85 -3.91
C GLY A 32 -20.75 29.70 -2.84
N SER A 33 -20.64 31.00 -3.09
CA SER A 33 -19.97 31.93 -2.19
C SER A 33 -20.86 32.38 -1.04
N LEU A 34 -20.25 32.67 0.12
CA LEU A 34 -20.94 33.35 1.22
C LEU A 34 -21.25 34.80 0.79
N PRO A 35 -22.52 35.21 0.70
CA PRO A 35 -22.87 36.58 0.32
C PRO A 35 -22.29 37.62 1.29
N ASP A 36 -21.90 38.80 0.78
CA ASP A 36 -21.45 39.90 1.66
C ASP A 36 -22.54 40.36 2.63
N THR A 37 -23.80 40.20 2.24
CA THR A 37 -24.98 40.53 3.04
C THR A 37 -25.39 39.44 4.02
N LEU A 38 -24.74 38.26 4.00
CA LEU A 38 -25.21 37.00 4.62
C LEU A 38 -25.63 37.15 6.09
N LEU A 39 -25.06 38.10 6.84
CA LEU A 39 -25.36 38.33 8.26
C LEU A 39 -25.43 39.82 8.63
N TYR A 40 -25.64 40.71 7.66
CA TYR A 40 -25.50 42.17 7.85
C TYR A 40 -26.43 42.75 8.93
N ASN A 41 -27.66 42.23 9.08
CA ASN A 41 -28.64 42.71 10.05
C ASN A 41 -28.82 41.76 11.26
N CYS A 42 -27.99 40.72 11.40
CA CYS A 42 -28.15 39.66 12.39
C CYS A 42 -27.41 39.95 13.71
N SER A 43 -27.61 41.12 14.32
CA SER A 43 -26.81 41.58 15.47
C SER A 43 -26.94 40.71 16.73
N HIS A 44 -28.00 39.91 16.85
CA HIS A 44 -28.24 39.00 17.98
C HIS A 44 -27.62 37.61 17.80
N LEU A 45 -26.96 37.36 16.67
CA LEU A 45 -26.43 36.05 16.34
C LEU A 45 -25.22 35.72 17.22
N SER A 46 -25.32 34.62 17.95
CA SER A 46 -24.25 34.10 18.81
C SER A 46 -23.61 32.84 18.24
N TYR A 47 -24.32 32.07 17.40
CA TYR A 47 -23.83 30.78 16.91
C TYR A 47 -23.97 30.68 15.39
N VAL A 48 -22.86 30.42 14.71
CA VAL A 48 -22.80 30.17 13.26
C VAL A 48 -22.14 28.83 13.01
N ASP A 49 -22.88 27.90 12.41
CA ASP A 49 -22.36 26.63 11.89
C ASP A 49 -22.77 26.43 10.43
N LEU A 50 -21.79 26.60 9.54
CA LEU A 50 -21.89 26.37 8.09
C LEU A 50 -21.03 25.16 7.66
N SER A 51 -20.55 24.37 8.61
CA SER A 51 -19.55 23.33 8.38
C SER A 51 -20.05 22.15 7.54
N THR A 52 -19.14 21.38 6.95
CA THR A 52 -19.46 20.15 6.19
C THR A 52 -20.48 20.43 5.08
N ASN A 53 -20.08 21.30 4.15
CA ASN A 53 -20.83 21.72 2.95
C ASN A 53 -19.84 21.88 1.78
N MET A 54 -20.25 22.55 0.69
CA MET A 54 -19.45 22.83 -0.50
C MET A 54 -19.29 24.34 -0.74
N PHE A 55 -19.29 25.17 0.31
CA PHE A 55 -19.11 26.62 0.16
C PHE A 55 -17.75 26.96 -0.44
N THR A 56 -17.71 27.98 -1.29
CA THR A 56 -16.52 28.46 -2.01
C THR A 56 -16.31 29.96 -1.76
N GLY A 57 -15.23 30.55 -2.25
CA GLY A 57 -14.96 31.98 -2.07
C GLY A 57 -14.34 32.32 -0.71
N SER A 58 -14.23 33.61 -0.43
CA SER A 58 -13.67 34.12 0.82
C SER A 58 -14.74 34.45 1.85
N ILE A 59 -14.36 34.44 3.14
CA ILE A 59 -15.22 34.99 4.20
C ILE A 59 -15.41 36.50 3.94
N PRO A 60 -16.65 37.03 3.98
CA PRO A 60 -16.89 38.46 3.82
C PRO A 60 -16.06 39.32 4.76
N ALA A 61 -15.36 40.32 4.21
CA ALA A 61 -14.35 41.07 4.95
C ALA A 61 -14.91 41.85 6.17
N GLN A 62 -16.19 42.23 6.13
CA GLN A 62 -16.85 43.01 7.18
C GLN A 62 -17.71 42.17 8.13
N ILE A 63 -17.67 40.84 8.03
CA ILE A 63 -18.58 39.93 8.76
C ILE A 63 -18.62 40.19 10.28
N GLY A 64 -17.47 40.46 10.90
CA GLY A 64 -17.39 40.67 12.35
C GLY A 64 -17.95 42.01 12.83
N ASN A 65 -18.11 43.02 11.96
CA ASN A 65 -18.70 44.31 12.34
C ASN A 65 -20.18 44.21 12.69
N HIS A 66 -20.85 43.19 12.18
CA HIS A 66 -22.29 42.99 12.31
C HIS A 66 -22.64 41.96 13.37
N LEU A 67 -21.64 41.32 13.98
CA LEU A 67 -21.79 40.17 14.86
C LEU A 67 -21.11 40.39 16.23
N PRO A 68 -21.50 41.43 16.99
CA PRO A 68 -20.83 41.76 18.25
C PRO A 68 -20.99 40.70 19.33
N HIS A 69 -22.03 39.85 19.23
CA HIS A 69 -22.37 38.81 20.20
C HIS A 69 -21.97 37.39 19.75
N LEU A 70 -21.22 37.26 18.64
CA LEU A 70 -20.80 35.96 18.13
C LEU A 70 -19.91 35.24 19.16
N GLN A 71 -20.22 33.97 19.38
CA GLN A 71 -19.60 33.08 20.35
C GLN A 71 -18.92 31.89 19.67
N ASN A 72 -19.54 31.36 18.60
CA ASN A 72 -19.03 30.24 17.83
C ASN A 72 -19.07 30.57 16.34
N PHE A 73 -17.96 30.35 15.65
CA PHE A 73 -17.86 30.52 14.21
C PHE A 73 -17.25 29.27 13.58
N LEU A 74 -18.14 28.39 13.10
CA LEU A 74 -17.81 27.06 12.60
C LEU A 74 -18.10 26.99 11.10
N ILE A 75 -17.06 26.89 10.30
CA ILE A 75 -17.14 26.85 8.82
C ILE A 75 -16.23 25.76 8.22
N TYR A 76 -15.79 24.82 9.05
CA TYR A 76 -14.88 23.74 8.66
C TYR A 76 -15.45 22.81 7.60
N SER A 77 -14.59 22.03 6.93
CA SER A 77 -14.95 21.06 5.90
C SER A 77 -15.79 21.69 4.78
N ASN A 78 -15.20 22.68 4.10
CA ASN A 78 -15.75 23.39 2.95
C ASN A 78 -14.63 23.64 1.91
N ASN A 79 -14.91 24.42 0.85
CA ASN A 79 -13.94 24.84 -0.17
C ASN A 79 -13.65 26.36 -0.07
N LEU A 80 -13.70 26.93 1.13
CA LEU A 80 -13.45 28.36 1.36
C LEU A 80 -11.95 28.68 1.27
N PHE A 81 -11.61 29.88 0.81
CA PHE A 81 -10.21 30.32 0.66
C PHE A 81 -10.01 31.78 1.08
N GLY A 82 -8.76 32.26 1.01
CA GLY A 82 -8.40 33.63 1.38
C GLY A 82 -7.92 33.74 2.82
N SER A 83 -8.03 34.93 3.40
CA SER A 83 -7.56 35.23 4.76
C SER A 83 -8.70 35.30 5.77
N ILE A 84 -8.41 35.03 7.04
CA ILE A 84 -9.31 35.30 8.16
C ILE A 84 -9.56 36.83 8.24
N PRO A 85 -10.80 37.32 8.18
CA PRO A 85 -11.08 38.75 8.21
C PRO A 85 -10.72 39.40 9.55
N VAL A 86 -10.02 40.54 9.49
CA VAL A 86 -9.68 41.34 10.69
C VAL A 86 -10.94 41.83 11.42
N SER A 87 -12.07 42.02 10.72
CA SER A 87 -13.32 42.44 11.36
C SER A 87 -13.82 41.46 12.43
N LEU A 88 -13.42 40.18 12.39
CA LEU A 88 -13.76 39.20 13.43
C LEU A 88 -13.22 39.58 14.82
N THR A 89 -12.22 40.46 14.92
CA THR A 89 -11.77 40.98 16.21
C THR A 89 -12.83 41.82 16.92
N ASN A 90 -13.88 42.26 16.21
CA ASN A 90 -14.99 43.02 16.79
C ASN A 90 -16.01 42.13 17.52
N SER A 91 -15.96 40.81 17.30
CA SER A 91 -16.76 39.82 18.04
C SER A 91 -16.06 39.44 19.35
N THR A 92 -16.15 40.31 20.35
CA THR A 92 -15.35 40.16 21.59
C THR A 92 -15.75 38.96 22.46
N PHE A 93 -16.90 38.32 22.20
CA PHE A 93 -17.35 37.11 22.90
C PHE A 93 -16.99 35.81 22.18
N LEU A 94 -16.27 35.89 21.05
CA LEU A 94 -15.95 34.72 20.22
C LEU A 94 -14.97 33.82 20.97
N TRP A 95 -15.43 32.63 21.34
CA TRP A 95 -14.65 31.68 22.13
C TRP A 95 -14.27 30.42 21.34
N GLU A 96 -14.91 30.17 20.20
CA GLU A 96 -14.54 29.10 19.27
C GLU A 96 -14.49 29.62 17.84
N ILE A 97 -13.35 29.40 17.19
CA ILE A 97 -13.16 29.53 15.75
C ILE A 97 -12.76 28.16 15.22
N ASP A 98 -13.55 27.64 14.30
CA ASP A 98 -13.26 26.39 13.61
C ASP A 98 -13.41 26.57 12.11
N ILE A 99 -12.27 26.58 11.41
CA ILE A 99 -12.18 26.78 9.96
C ILE A 99 -11.44 25.64 9.26
N GLU A 100 -11.31 24.50 9.92
CA GLU A 100 -10.49 23.38 9.45
C GLU A 100 -10.93 22.84 8.09
N ASN A 101 -10.06 22.08 7.42
CA ASN A 101 -10.38 21.38 6.16
C ASN A 101 -10.98 22.33 5.10
N ASN A 102 -10.22 23.38 4.77
CA ASN A 102 -10.56 24.39 3.77
C ASN A 102 -9.29 24.75 2.97
N SER A 103 -9.30 25.85 2.24
CA SER A 103 -8.18 26.40 1.47
C SER A 103 -7.77 27.80 1.95
N PHE A 104 -7.97 28.12 3.23
CA PHE A 104 -7.48 29.38 3.81
C PHE A 104 -5.96 29.45 3.74
N GLY A 105 -5.41 30.63 3.53
CA GLY A 105 -3.97 30.78 3.36
C GLY A 105 -3.44 32.14 3.75
N GLY A 106 -2.16 32.35 3.43
CA GLY A 106 -1.39 33.49 3.92
C GLY A 106 -0.69 33.18 5.24
N THR A 107 0.03 34.18 5.76
CA THR A 107 0.74 34.02 7.03
C THR A 107 -0.24 33.90 8.20
N LEU A 108 0.04 33.00 9.15
CA LEU A 108 -0.73 32.86 10.39
C LEU A 108 -1.03 34.24 11.02
N PRO A 109 -2.31 34.63 11.18
CA PRO A 109 -2.67 36.03 11.42
C PRO A 109 -2.54 36.44 12.91
N SER A 110 -1.30 36.63 13.36
CA SER A 110 -0.99 37.01 14.75
C SER A 110 -1.68 38.31 15.20
N GLU A 111 -1.83 39.28 14.29
CA GLU A 111 -2.50 40.57 14.54
C GLU A 111 -3.99 40.46 14.86
N ILE A 112 -4.63 39.39 14.39
CA ILE A 112 -6.02 39.08 14.68
C ILE A 112 -6.08 38.44 16.07
N PHE A 113 -5.39 37.31 16.24
CA PHE A 113 -5.53 36.50 17.45
C PHE A 113 -5.03 37.21 18.71
N MET A 114 -4.05 38.12 18.61
CA MET A 114 -3.60 38.89 19.78
C MET A 114 -4.69 39.78 20.42
N LYS A 115 -5.83 39.99 19.73
CA LYS A 115 -6.97 40.80 20.21
C LYS A 115 -8.15 39.95 20.71
N MET A 116 -8.09 38.62 20.59
CA MET A 116 -9.23 37.72 20.82
C MET A 116 -9.18 37.05 22.21
N PHE A 117 -9.18 37.86 23.27
CA PHE A 117 -8.93 37.38 24.65
C PHE A 117 -9.94 36.36 25.19
N SER A 118 -11.14 36.26 24.59
CA SER A 118 -12.17 35.29 24.96
C SER A 118 -12.02 33.92 24.28
N LEU A 119 -11.04 33.78 23.38
CA LEU A 119 -10.83 32.56 22.61
C LEU A 119 -10.41 31.39 23.50
N LYS A 120 -11.13 30.28 23.38
CA LYS A 120 -10.87 29.00 24.05
C LYS A 120 -10.42 27.93 23.07
N ARG A 121 -11.01 27.90 21.87
CA ARG A 121 -10.76 26.87 20.86
C ARG A 121 -10.39 27.54 19.54
N LEU A 122 -9.19 27.23 19.06
CA LEU A 122 -8.63 27.78 17.83
C LEU A 122 -8.24 26.65 16.89
N HIS A 123 -9.14 26.31 15.96
CA HIS A 123 -8.96 25.20 15.03
C HIS A 123 -8.76 25.70 13.60
N LEU A 124 -7.55 25.51 13.10
CA LEU A 124 -7.03 26.03 11.83
C LEU A 124 -6.49 24.92 10.92
N SER A 125 -6.59 23.65 11.33
CA SER A 125 -5.93 22.53 10.66
C SER A 125 -6.37 22.33 9.21
N TYR A 126 -5.51 21.68 8.43
CA TYR A 126 -5.74 21.30 7.03
C TYR A 126 -6.22 22.48 6.18
N ASN A 127 -5.43 23.53 6.22
CA ASN A 127 -5.52 24.71 5.37
C ASN A 127 -4.15 24.91 4.68
N ASN A 128 -3.92 26.08 4.09
CA ASN A 128 -2.68 26.43 3.39
C ASN A 128 -2.01 27.66 4.02
N PHE A 129 -2.03 27.75 5.36
CA PHE A 129 -1.33 28.81 6.11
C PHE A 129 0.19 28.65 6.02
N SER A 130 0.93 29.74 6.19
CA SER A 130 2.38 29.71 6.35
C SER A 130 2.81 30.36 7.66
N SER A 131 3.95 29.93 8.22
CA SER A 131 4.60 30.67 9.30
C SER A 131 5.27 31.94 8.76
N TYR A 132 5.79 32.78 9.67
CA TYR A 132 6.43 34.03 9.31
C TYR A 132 7.78 33.81 8.61
N ASP A 133 8.34 34.88 8.05
CA ASP A 133 9.66 34.88 7.44
C ASP A 133 9.85 33.79 6.38
N GLN A 134 8.96 33.79 5.38
CA GLN A 134 8.94 32.78 4.30
C GLN A 134 8.79 31.35 4.83
N ASN A 135 7.88 31.16 5.80
CA ASN A 135 7.56 29.88 6.40
C ASN A 135 8.73 29.27 7.22
N THR A 136 9.49 30.11 7.93
CA THR A 136 10.63 29.66 8.76
C THR A 136 10.55 30.10 10.22
N ASN A 137 9.53 30.87 10.61
CA ASN A 137 9.45 31.45 11.94
C ASN A 137 8.04 31.37 12.55
N LEU A 138 7.90 30.58 13.61
CA LEU A 138 6.65 30.44 14.37
C LEU A 138 6.55 31.39 15.57
N VAL A 139 7.64 32.07 15.95
CA VAL A 139 7.70 32.93 17.14
C VAL A 139 6.60 33.99 17.17
N PRO A 140 6.32 34.76 16.08
CA PRO A 140 5.31 35.82 16.15
C PRO A 140 3.91 35.28 16.48
N PHE A 141 3.56 34.13 15.91
CA PHE A 141 2.27 33.49 16.16
C PHE A 141 2.14 33.01 17.60
N PHE A 142 3.10 32.23 18.11
CA PHE A 142 3.06 31.74 19.49
C PHE A 142 3.12 32.88 20.52
N ASN A 143 3.80 33.99 20.22
CA ASN A 143 3.76 35.18 21.07
C ASN A 143 2.37 35.80 21.11
N ALA A 144 1.69 35.91 19.97
CA ALA A 144 0.33 36.46 19.92
C ALA A 144 -0.66 35.60 20.73
N ILE A 145 -0.60 34.27 20.58
CA ILE A 145 -1.53 33.38 21.28
C ILE A 145 -1.14 33.12 22.74
N SER A 146 0.09 33.41 23.17
CA SER A 146 0.48 33.31 24.59
C SER A 146 -0.28 34.28 25.51
N ASN A 147 -0.87 35.35 24.95
CA ASN A 147 -1.71 36.28 25.69
C ASN A 147 -3.15 35.77 25.87
N LEU A 148 -3.52 34.66 25.24
CA LEU A 148 -4.86 34.07 25.31
C LEU A 148 -4.97 33.16 26.52
N THR A 149 -5.28 33.75 27.67
CA THR A 149 -5.29 33.05 28.97
C THR A 149 -6.42 32.02 29.10
N LEU A 150 -7.47 32.14 28.28
CA LEU A 150 -8.60 31.22 28.22
C LEU A 150 -8.43 30.09 27.19
N LEU A 151 -7.33 30.09 26.41
CA LEU A 151 -7.11 29.08 25.37
C LEU A 151 -6.99 27.68 26.00
N GLU A 152 -7.83 26.77 25.54
CA GLU A 152 -7.97 25.37 25.97
C GLU A 152 -7.47 24.42 24.87
N GLU A 153 -7.76 24.73 23.60
CA GLU A 153 -7.44 23.88 22.43
C GLU A 153 -6.81 24.70 21.31
N LEU A 154 -5.69 24.18 20.77
CA LEU A 154 -4.98 24.73 19.63
C LEU A 154 -4.74 23.63 18.59
N GLU A 155 -5.43 23.71 17.46
CA GLU A 155 -5.28 22.78 16.35
C GLU A 155 -4.80 23.52 15.11
N VAL A 156 -3.60 23.22 14.64
CA VAL A 156 -2.97 23.86 13.47
C VAL A 156 -2.26 22.81 12.59
N ALA A 157 -2.80 21.59 12.56
CA ALA A 157 -2.25 20.48 11.80
C ALA A 157 -2.33 20.70 10.29
N GLY A 158 -1.53 20.00 9.49
CA GLY A 158 -1.76 19.89 8.04
C GLY A 158 -1.63 21.19 7.23
N ASN A 159 -0.92 22.20 7.75
CA ASN A 159 -0.82 23.52 7.13
C ASN A 159 0.50 23.77 6.38
N LYS A 160 1.43 22.81 6.36
CA LYS A 160 2.80 22.98 5.81
C LYS A 160 3.64 24.02 6.58
N LEU A 161 3.33 24.27 7.85
CA LEU A 161 4.04 25.26 8.67
C LEU A 161 5.50 24.85 8.87
N GLY A 162 6.43 25.72 8.51
CA GLY A 162 7.86 25.55 8.76
C GLY A 162 8.37 26.41 9.92
N GLY A 163 9.63 26.23 10.28
CA GLY A 163 10.27 26.92 11.40
C GLY A 163 10.36 26.08 12.66
N GLU A 164 10.95 26.64 13.71
CA GLU A 164 11.18 25.95 14.99
C GLU A 164 10.07 26.24 16.00
N LEU A 165 9.74 25.26 16.84
CA LEU A 165 8.88 25.48 18.00
C LEU A 165 9.57 26.43 18.99
N PRO A 166 9.00 27.61 19.27
CA PRO A 166 9.65 28.59 20.13
C PRO A 166 9.50 28.21 21.60
N SER A 167 10.42 28.65 22.45
CA SER A 167 10.32 28.46 23.91
C SER A 167 9.09 29.15 24.51
N THR A 168 8.53 30.15 23.82
CA THR A 168 7.29 30.86 24.20
C THR A 168 6.05 29.99 24.14
N ILE A 169 6.10 28.79 23.52
CA ILE A 169 5.04 27.79 23.63
C ILE A 169 4.76 27.39 25.09
N GLY A 170 5.77 27.45 25.97
CA GLY A 170 5.59 27.20 27.40
C GLY A 170 4.93 28.36 28.17
N LEU A 171 4.56 29.44 27.48
CA LEU A 171 3.80 30.58 28.01
C LEU A 171 2.34 30.57 27.55
N LEU A 172 1.91 29.57 26.77
CA LEU A 172 0.50 29.39 26.46
C LEU A 172 -0.31 29.27 27.77
N GLY A 173 -1.54 29.78 27.73
CA GLY A 173 -2.39 29.94 28.91
C GLY A 173 -2.47 28.66 29.76
N VAL A 174 -2.60 28.82 31.08
CA VAL A 174 -2.66 27.68 32.00
C VAL A 174 -3.79 26.70 31.67
N ASN A 175 -4.81 27.10 30.91
CA ASN A 175 -5.94 26.26 30.54
C ASN A 175 -5.67 25.33 29.35
N ILE A 176 -4.55 25.50 28.62
CA ILE A 176 -4.28 24.70 27.42
C ILE A 176 -4.22 23.21 27.79
N SER A 177 -5.12 22.44 27.19
CA SER A 177 -5.25 21.00 27.36
C SER A 177 -4.91 20.23 26.09
N GLU A 178 -5.00 20.88 24.92
CA GLU A 178 -4.76 20.25 23.62
C GLU A 178 -3.90 21.11 22.71
N ILE A 179 -2.87 20.48 22.13
CA ILE A 179 -2.04 21.05 21.06
C ILE A 179 -1.89 19.99 19.98
N ASP A 180 -2.47 20.24 18.81
CA ASP A 180 -2.24 19.45 17.59
C ASP A 180 -1.48 20.29 16.54
N LEU A 181 -0.26 19.87 16.23
CA LEU A 181 0.61 20.48 15.22
C LEU A 181 1.09 19.46 14.18
N LYS A 182 0.41 18.31 14.06
CA LYS A 182 0.85 17.24 13.15
C LYS A 182 0.82 17.64 11.68
N ASP A 183 1.47 16.86 10.84
CA ASP A 183 1.45 17.02 9.37
C ASP A 183 1.89 18.43 8.93
N ASN A 184 2.99 18.91 9.49
CA ASN A 184 3.61 20.19 9.13
C ASN A 184 5.10 19.98 8.77
N PHE A 185 5.81 21.09 8.53
CA PHE A 185 7.25 21.09 8.27
C PHE A 185 8.04 21.68 9.44
N ILE A 186 7.53 21.55 10.67
CA ILE A 186 8.13 22.11 11.87
C ILE A 186 9.43 21.37 12.13
N GLN A 187 10.52 22.13 12.28
CA GLN A 187 11.87 21.61 12.46
C GLN A 187 12.40 22.00 13.84
N GLY A 188 13.67 21.68 14.10
CA GLY A 188 14.32 21.99 15.37
C GLY A 188 14.08 20.91 16.44
N ILE A 189 14.35 21.27 17.69
CA ILE A 189 14.17 20.40 18.85
C ILE A 189 12.79 20.59 19.48
N ILE A 190 12.32 19.60 20.22
CA ILE A 190 11.18 19.77 21.12
C ILE A 190 11.62 20.63 22.31
N PRO A 191 11.09 21.85 22.51
CA PRO A 191 11.54 22.72 23.58
C PRO A 191 11.08 22.18 24.94
N SER A 192 12.01 22.07 25.91
CA SER A 192 11.68 21.62 27.27
C SER A 192 10.66 22.53 27.97
N ASN A 193 10.50 23.77 27.50
CA ASN A 193 9.48 24.71 27.97
C ASN A 193 8.04 24.19 27.82
N LEU A 194 7.77 23.24 26.92
CA LEU A 194 6.46 22.56 26.83
C LEU A 194 6.02 21.92 28.16
N SER A 195 6.99 21.51 29.00
CA SER A 195 6.72 20.96 30.34
C SER A 195 6.07 21.95 31.31
N LYS A 196 6.03 23.25 30.98
CA LYS A 196 5.32 24.26 31.78
C LYS A 196 3.80 24.19 31.63
N LEU A 197 3.30 23.52 30.59
CA LEU A 197 1.88 23.39 30.28
C LEU A 197 1.24 22.30 31.14
N SER A 198 1.07 22.57 32.44
CA SER A 198 0.69 21.58 33.45
C SER A 198 -0.71 20.97 33.27
N ASN A 199 -1.57 21.61 32.47
CA ASN A 199 -2.90 21.11 32.12
C ASN A 199 -2.97 20.35 30.79
N LEU A 200 -1.86 20.28 30.03
CA LEU A 200 -1.80 19.61 28.74
C LEU A 200 -2.14 18.12 28.90
N MET A 201 -3.15 17.66 28.15
CA MET A 201 -3.64 16.28 28.13
C MET A 201 -3.31 15.60 26.79
N PHE A 202 -3.34 16.36 25.71
CA PHE A 202 -3.10 15.91 24.35
C PHE A 202 -1.97 16.73 23.73
N LEU A 203 -0.94 16.05 23.21
CA LEU A 203 0.10 16.66 22.39
C LEU A 203 0.38 15.78 21.17
N ASP A 204 0.13 16.32 19.98
CA ASP A 204 0.49 15.69 18.72
C ASP A 204 1.47 16.57 17.93
N LEU A 205 2.69 16.05 17.76
CA LEU A 205 3.75 16.63 16.95
C LEU A 205 4.17 15.68 15.81
N SER A 206 3.33 14.70 15.49
CA SER A 206 3.66 13.67 14.50
C SER A 206 3.81 14.25 13.09
N ASN A 207 4.50 13.54 12.20
CA ASN A 207 4.68 13.92 10.80
C ASN A 207 5.26 15.34 10.63
N ASN A 208 6.39 15.59 11.28
CA ASN A 208 7.14 16.85 11.21
C ASN A 208 8.62 16.57 10.91
N LEU A 209 9.48 17.60 11.01
CA LEU A 209 10.93 17.52 10.81
C LEU A 209 11.70 17.70 12.13
N LEU A 210 11.07 17.37 13.27
CA LEU A 210 11.69 17.52 14.58
C LEU A 210 12.87 16.57 14.75
N HIS A 211 13.91 17.03 15.42
CA HIS A 211 15.12 16.25 15.71
C HIS A 211 15.61 16.51 17.14
N GLY A 212 16.76 15.91 17.49
CA GLY A 212 17.26 15.95 18.87
C GLY A 212 16.57 14.92 19.75
N THR A 213 16.60 15.14 21.07
CA THR A 213 16.09 14.21 22.08
C THR A 213 14.69 14.58 22.56
N ILE A 214 13.94 13.60 23.05
CA ILE A 214 12.68 13.85 23.77
C ILE A 214 13.03 14.40 25.16
N PRO A 215 12.56 15.59 25.57
CA PRO A 215 12.83 16.13 26.90
C PRO A 215 12.19 15.26 27.99
N LEU A 216 12.93 14.94 29.05
CA LEU A 216 12.42 14.15 30.18
C LEU A 216 11.22 14.83 30.84
N GLU A 217 11.25 16.15 30.93
CA GLU A 217 10.21 16.96 31.56
C GLU A 217 8.87 16.87 30.83
N LEU A 218 8.87 16.52 29.54
CA LEU A 218 7.63 16.35 28.76
C LEU A 218 6.87 15.10 29.21
N VAL A 219 7.58 14.00 29.42
CA VAL A 219 7.00 12.73 29.87
C VAL A 219 6.53 12.84 31.33
N LEU A 220 7.01 13.85 32.07
CA LEU A 220 6.67 14.14 33.46
C LEU A 220 5.42 15.02 33.64
N LEU A 221 4.79 15.47 32.55
CA LEU A 221 3.60 16.30 32.65
C LEU A 221 2.47 15.57 33.40
N PRO A 222 1.89 16.16 34.45
CA PRO A 222 1.02 15.46 35.38
C PRO A 222 -0.32 15.07 34.77
N LYS A 223 -0.80 15.80 33.76
CA LYS A 223 -2.08 15.54 33.08
C LYS A 223 -1.95 14.98 31.68
N LEU A 224 -0.74 14.82 31.16
CA LEU A 224 -0.53 14.35 29.79
C LEU A 224 -1.04 12.91 29.68
N GLN A 225 -1.99 12.70 28.77
CA GLN A 225 -2.65 11.42 28.52
C GLN A 225 -2.23 10.80 27.20
N ARG A 226 -2.01 11.64 26.17
CA ARG A 226 -1.68 11.17 24.84
C ARG A 226 -0.53 11.98 24.27
N LEU A 227 0.52 11.28 23.86
CA LEU A 227 1.73 11.86 23.31
C LEU A 227 2.05 11.17 21.98
N TRP A 228 1.90 11.89 20.88
CA TRP A 228 2.31 11.46 19.55
C TRP A 228 3.50 12.26 19.06
N LEU A 229 4.60 11.56 18.81
CA LEU A 229 5.84 12.11 18.26
C LEU A 229 6.30 11.37 17.00
N SER A 230 5.41 10.56 16.40
CA SER A 230 5.77 9.65 15.33
C SER A 230 6.13 10.35 14.03
N ASN A 231 6.89 9.66 13.18
CA ASN A 231 7.34 10.16 11.87
C ASN A 231 8.06 11.51 11.94
N ASN A 232 9.17 11.52 12.68
CA ASN A 232 10.08 12.66 12.84
C ASN A 232 11.54 12.17 12.67
N SER A 233 12.52 13.00 13.01
CA SER A 233 13.94 12.66 13.10
C SER A 233 14.48 12.67 14.54
N LEU A 234 13.63 12.38 15.53
CA LEU A 234 14.04 12.32 16.94
C LEU A 234 15.05 11.19 17.17
N SER A 235 15.96 11.40 18.10
CA SER A 235 17.11 10.53 18.38
C SER A 235 17.39 10.48 19.87
N GLY A 236 18.32 9.62 20.28
CA GLY A 236 18.59 9.36 21.70
C GLY A 236 17.71 8.25 22.26
N GLU A 237 17.75 8.08 23.58
CA GLU A 237 17.01 7.05 24.30
C GLU A 237 15.61 7.56 24.71
N ILE A 238 14.69 6.63 24.99
CA ILE A 238 13.40 6.97 25.60
C ILE A 238 13.67 7.55 27.00
N PRO A 239 13.16 8.74 27.34
CA PRO A 239 13.34 9.30 28.67
C PRO A 239 12.75 8.37 29.72
N SER A 240 13.54 8.05 30.75
CA SER A 240 13.11 7.17 31.83
C SER A 240 12.25 7.95 32.84
N PRO A 241 10.92 7.74 32.89
CA PRO A 241 10.11 8.43 33.88
C PRO A 241 10.53 7.98 35.29
N PRO A 242 10.89 8.90 36.21
CA PRO A 242 11.01 8.55 37.61
C PRO A 242 9.68 7.99 38.11
N ARG A 243 9.68 7.38 39.30
CA ARG A 243 8.52 6.69 39.91
C ARG A 243 7.27 7.57 40.14
N VAL A 244 7.25 8.81 39.63
CA VAL A 244 6.11 9.70 39.59
C VAL A 244 5.13 9.18 38.53
N LEU A 245 3.90 8.88 38.96
CA LEU A 245 2.85 8.38 38.07
C LEU A 245 2.36 9.51 37.17
N THR A 246 2.57 9.36 35.87
CA THR A 246 2.03 10.25 34.83
C THR A 246 0.78 9.62 34.23
N ASN A 247 -0.10 10.46 33.66
CA ASN A 247 -1.40 10.01 33.16
C ASN A 247 -1.38 9.44 31.73
N ILE A 248 -0.19 9.21 31.17
CA ILE A 248 -0.02 8.79 29.78
C ILE A 248 -0.68 7.43 29.57
N GLY A 249 -1.75 7.44 28.77
CA GLY A 249 -2.48 6.29 28.26
C GLY A 249 -2.04 5.87 26.87
N LEU A 250 -1.55 6.81 26.06
CA LEU A 250 -1.03 6.57 24.71
C LEU A 250 0.34 7.21 24.53
N LEU A 251 1.30 6.41 24.09
CA LEU A 251 2.64 6.86 23.71
C LEU A 251 3.00 6.31 22.33
N ASP A 252 3.09 7.18 21.33
CA ASP A 252 3.55 6.85 19.98
C ASP A 252 4.85 7.60 19.65
N LEU A 253 5.93 6.83 19.55
CA LEU A 253 7.28 7.29 19.20
C LEU A 253 7.77 6.68 17.88
N SER A 254 6.88 6.05 17.11
CA SER A 254 7.24 5.29 15.91
C SER A 254 7.89 6.13 14.82
N LYS A 255 8.59 5.50 13.86
CA LYS A 255 9.18 6.18 12.69
C LYS A 255 10.11 7.33 13.08
N ASN A 256 11.07 7.04 13.92
CA ASN A 256 12.10 7.99 14.37
C ASN A 256 13.49 7.34 14.28
N LYS A 257 14.50 7.98 14.88
CA LYS A 257 15.88 7.48 15.00
C LYS A 257 16.24 7.20 16.45
N LEU A 258 15.25 6.86 17.29
CA LEU A 258 15.47 6.55 18.70
C LEU A 258 16.22 5.22 18.83
N PHE A 259 17.14 5.13 19.79
CA PHE A 259 17.99 3.96 19.99
C PHE A 259 18.12 3.63 21.48
N GLY A 260 18.93 2.62 21.79
CA GLY A 260 19.11 2.13 23.17
C GLY A 260 18.10 1.04 23.52
N SER A 261 18.03 0.68 24.80
CA SER A 261 17.06 -0.29 25.30
C SER A 261 15.72 0.35 25.64
N ILE A 262 14.64 -0.41 25.50
CA ILE A 262 13.33 -0.02 26.04
C ILE A 262 13.47 0.03 27.58
N PRO A 263 13.26 1.17 28.25
CA PRO A 263 13.47 1.28 29.70
C PRO A 263 12.46 0.46 30.50
N GLU A 264 12.92 -0.27 31.52
CA GLU A 264 12.03 -0.98 32.47
C GLU A 264 11.08 -0.02 33.19
N THR A 265 11.49 1.24 33.36
CA THR A 265 10.75 2.32 34.00
C THR A 265 9.51 2.76 33.22
N LEU A 266 9.35 2.37 31.94
CA LEU A 266 8.09 2.58 31.22
C LEU A 266 6.91 1.89 31.90
N ALA A 267 7.16 0.82 32.66
CA ALA A 267 6.14 0.18 33.49
C ALA A 267 5.59 1.08 34.62
N ASN A 268 6.26 2.21 34.93
CA ASN A 268 5.73 3.21 35.87
C ASN A 268 4.52 3.96 35.27
N LEU A 269 4.31 3.91 33.96
CA LEU A 269 3.16 4.48 33.27
C LEU A 269 1.94 3.55 33.43
N THR A 270 1.37 3.47 34.64
CA THR A 270 0.33 2.47 34.98
C THR A 270 -0.98 2.64 34.19
N LEU A 271 -1.22 3.83 33.64
CA LEU A 271 -2.36 4.11 32.77
C LEU A 271 -2.09 3.82 31.29
N LEU A 272 -0.86 3.48 30.90
CA LEU A 272 -0.51 3.18 29.51
C LEU A 272 -1.32 1.99 28.98
N ARG A 273 -1.98 2.20 27.86
CA ARG A 273 -2.77 1.21 27.10
C ARG A 273 -2.21 1.00 25.72
N THR A 274 -1.69 2.05 25.10
CA THR A 274 -1.16 2.03 23.74
C THR A 274 0.31 2.43 23.75
N LEU A 275 1.18 1.50 23.33
CA LEU A 275 2.61 1.75 23.18
C LEU A 275 3.05 1.39 21.77
N ILE A 276 3.49 2.40 21.01
CA ILE A 276 3.95 2.25 19.63
C ILE A 276 5.38 2.79 19.53
N LEU A 277 6.34 1.88 19.33
CA LEU A 277 7.77 2.17 19.23
C LEU A 277 8.36 1.70 17.89
N SER A 278 7.50 1.33 16.93
CA SER A 278 7.91 0.71 15.67
C SER A 278 8.77 1.62 14.79
N GLU A 279 9.52 1.01 13.86
CA GLU A 279 10.38 1.73 12.90
C GLU A 279 11.37 2.69 13.59
N ASN A 280 12.15 2.14 14.51
CA ASN A 280 13.22 2.83 15.24
C ASN A 280 14.50 1.98 15.25
N LEU A 281 15.46 2.34 16.10
CA LEU A 281 16.74 1.65 16.26
C LEU A 281 16.86 1.02 17.66
N PHE A 282 15.75 0.72 18.33
CA PHE A 282 15.77 0.11 19.67
C PHE A 282 16.44 -1.26 19.64
N SER A 283 17.24 -1.53 20.67
CA SER A 283 18.05 -2.75 20.80
C SER A 283 17.93 -3.32 22.22
N GLY A 284 18.58 -4.44 22.51
CA GLY A 284 18.43 -5.11 23.80
C GLY A 284 17.13 -5.91 23.87
N VAL A 285 16.73 -6.29 25.08
CA VAL A 285 15.59 -7.20 25.31
C VAL A 285 14.28 -6.45 25.55
N ILE A 286 13.16 -7.11 25.29
CA ILE A 286 11.84 -6.63 25.72
C ILE A 286 11.77 -6.72 27.26
N PRO A 287 11.53 -5.61 27.98
CA PRO A 287 11.44 -5.64 29.44
C PRO A 287 10.22 -6.45 29.91
N SER A 288 10.43 -7.41 30.81
CA SER A 288 9.33 -8.16 31.42
C SER A 288 8.40 -7.28 32.25
N THR A 289 8.88 -6.13 32.74
CA THR A 289 8.09 -5.14 33.48
C THR A 289 6.93 -4.57 32.65
N LEU A 290 7.01 -4.58 31.32
CA LEU A 290 5.87 -4.22 30.46
C LEU A 290 4.66 -5.14 30.66
N GLY A 291 4.88 -6.37 31.13
CA GLY A 291 3.81 -7.30 31.51
C GLY A 291 3.04 -6.88 32.77
N SER A 292 3.51 -5.89 33.53
CA SER A 292 2.84 -5.39 34.73
C SER A 292 1.81 -4.28 34.46
N ILE A 293 1.83 -3.69 33.27
CA ILE A 293 0.88 -2.67 32.83
C ILE A 293 -0.17 -3.28 31.89
N LYS A 294 -1.37 -2.69 31.86
CA LYS A 294 -2.52 -3.25 31.13
C LYS A 294 -2.55 -2.77 29.68
N LEU A 295 -1.54 -3.11 28.89
CA LEU A 295 -1.49 -2.74 27.47
C LEU A 295 -2.62 -3.41 26.68
N GLU A 296 -3.26 -2.63 25.81
CA GLU A 296 -4.30 -3.03 24.86
C GLU A 296 -3.75 -3.10 23.42
N LEU A 297 -2.71 -2.32 23.14
CA LEU A 297 -1.94 -2.30 21.89
C LEU A 297 -0.45 -2.18 22.20
N LEU A 298 0.36 -3.07 21.62
CA LEU A 298 1.81 -3.03 21.68
C LEU A 298 2.40 -3.25 20.28
N ASP A 299 3.08 -2.24 19.76
CA ASP A 299 3.83 -2.34 18.51
C ASP A 299 5.30 -1.98 18.74
N LEU A 300 6.15 -3.00 18.66
CA LEU A 300 7.62 -2.90 18.76
C LEU A 300 8.31 -3.28 17.43
N SER A 301 7.56 -3.36 16.34
CA SER A 301 8.06 -3.88 15.06
C SER A 301 9.16 -3.03 14.44
N HIS A 302 9.90 -3.58 13.47
CA HIS A 302 10.95 -2.86 12.74
C HIS A 302 11.98 -2.17 13.67
N ASN A 303 12.57 -2.95 14.56
CA ASN A 303 13.63 -2.52 15.47
C ASN A 303 14.80 -3.52 15.44
N ARG A 304 15.70 -3.46 16.42
CA ARG A 304 16.84 -4.38 16.59
C ARG A 304 16.76 -5.13 17.92
N LEU A 305 15.55 -5.41 18.39
CA LEU A 305 15.32 -6.10 19.66
C LEU A 305 15.81 -7.55 19.58
N ILE A 306 16.44 -8.02 20.65
CA ILE A 306 17.02 -9.36 20.78
C ILE A 306 16.40 -10.09 21.98
N GLY A 307 16.76 -11.36 22.15
CA GLY A 307 16.30 -12.17 23.29
C GLY A 307 14.93 -12.80 23.01
N THR A 308 14.23 -13.21 24.07
CA THR A 308 12.94 -13.92 23.99
C THR A 308 11.78 -12.99 24.31
N ILE A 309 10.56 -13.36 23.92
CA ILE A 309 9.34 -12.72 24.44
C ILE A 309 9.18 -13.10 25.92
N PRO A 310 9.16 -12.14 26.87
CA PRO A 310 8.93 -12.44 28.28
C PRO A 310 7.55 -13.05 28.51
N ALA A 311 7.45 -14.03 29.40
CA ALA A 311 6.17 -14.68 29.73
C ALA A 311 5.15 -13.70 30.30
N GLU A 312 5.61 -12.68 31.03
CA GLU A 312 4.80 -11.61 31.59
C GLU A 312 4.14 -10.77 30.49
N VAL A 313 4.89 -10.45 29.42
CA VAL A 313 4.38 -9.70 28.27
C VAL A 313 3.47 -10.59 27.43
N ALA A 314 3.83 -11.86 27.23
CA ALA A 314 3.01 -12.84 26.51
C ALA A 314 1.69 -13.18 27.22
N ARG A 315 1.49 -12.78 28.49
CA ARG A 315 0.28 -13.03 29.28
C ARG A 315 -0.63 -11.80 29.45
N LEU A 316 -0.41 -10.73 28.70
CA LEU A 316 -1.20 -9.51 28.83
C LEU A 316 -2.67 -9.73 28.41
N SER A 317 -3.54 -10.08 29.36
CA SER A 317 -4.97 -10.33 29.12
C SER A 317 -5.78 -9.09 28.78
N SER A 318 -5.20 -7.90 28.95
CA SER A 318 -5.75 -6.63 28.46
C SER A 318 -5.53 -6.43 26.96
N MET A 319 -4.62 -7.18 26.33
CA MET A 319 -4.28 -7.02 24.91
C MET A 319 -5.53 -7.28 24.06
N ALA A 320 -6.03 -6.24 23.40
CA ALA A 320 -7.33 -6.26 22.73
C ALA A 320 -7.18 -6.05 21.22
N PHE A 321 -6.24 -5.21 20.80
CA PHE A 321 -6.12 -4.82 19.41
C PHE A 321 -4.97 -5.55 18.72
N TYR A 322 -3.75 -5.11 18.99
CA TYR A 322 -2.61 -5.49 18.18
C TYR A 322 -1.38 -5.78 19.03
N PHE A 323 -0.80 -6.96 18.85
CA PHE A 323 0.46 -7.38 19.43
C PHE A 323 1.48 -7.64 18.32
N ASN A 324 2.30 -6.63 18.03
CA ASN A 324 3.25 -6.67 16.92
C ASN A 324 4.70 -6.58 17.42
N LEU A 325 5.46 -7.65 17.17
CA LEU A 325 6.89 -7.73 17.43
C LEU A 325 7.69 -8.08 16.16
N SER A 326 7.10 -7.91 14.98
CA SER A 326 7.69 -8.31 13.71
C SER A 326 8.97 -7.54 13.37
N ASP A 327 9.76 -8.05 12.42
CA ASP A 327 10.94 -7.36 11.89
C ASP A 327 11.92 -6.93 13.00
N ASN A 328 12.34 -7.92 13.80
CA ASN A 328 13.31 -7.77 14.87
C ASN A 328 14.33 -8.93 14.83
N LEU A 329 15.18 -9.03 15.86
CA LEU A 329 16.16 -10.10 16.03
C LEU A 329 15.77 -11.01 17.22
N LEU A 330 14.47 -11.11 17.53
CA LEU A 330 13.97 -11.92 18.65
C LEU A 330 14.14 -13.40 18.33
N GLN A 331 14.41 -14.20 19.35
CA GLN A 331 14.76 -15.61 19.22
C GLN A 331 14.15 -16.46 20.33
N GLY A 332 14.47 -17.76 20.32
CA GLY A 332 13.98 -18.72 21.30
C GLY A 332 12.58 -19.23 20.97
N LYS A 333 11.89 -19.81 21.95
CA LYS A 333 10.57 -20.42 21.76
C LYS A 333 9.45 -19.41 21.96
N LEU A 334 8.35 -19.58 21.24
CA LEU A 334 7.10 -18.87 21.52
C LEU A 334 6.56 -19.30 22.91
N PRO A 335 6.27 -18.36 23.84
CA PRO A 335 5.74 -18.68 25.16
C PRO A 335 4.33 -19.29 25.09
N MET A 336 4.03 -20.26 25.94
CA MET A 336 2.68 -20.85 26.03
C MET A 336 1.65 -19.83 26.55
N GLU A 337 2.12 -18.82 27.26
CA GLU A 337 1.35 -17.72 27.82
C GLU A 337 0.61 -16.89 26.76
N LEU A 338 1.07 -16.89 25.50
CA LEU A 338 0.38 -16.21 24.39
C LEU A 338 -1.09 -16.61 24.29
N GLY A 339 -1.42 -17.87 24.61
CA GLY A 339 -2.78 -18.37 24.65
C GLY A 339 -3.69 -17.75 25.73
N GLN A 340 -3.16 -16.87 26.58
CA GLN A 340 -3.92 -16.16 27.63
C GLN A 340 -4.36 -14.76 27.18
N MET A 341 -3.89 -14.28 26.03
CA MET A 341 -4.37 -13.06 25.39
C MET A 341 -5.70 -13.33 24.67
N ASN A 342 -6.78 -13.57 25.43
CA ASN A 342 -8.05 -14.00 24.85
C ASN A 342 -8.83 -12.89 24.13
N LYS A 343 -8.43 -11.63 24.29
CA LYS A 343 -9.06 -10.46 23.65
C LYS A 343 -8.32 -9.96 22.42
N VAL A 344 -7.13 -10.48 22.12
CA VAL A 344 -6.29 -9.92 21.05
C VAL A 344 -6.86 -10.26 19.67
N ASN A 345 -6.95 -9.26 18.80
CA ASN A 345 -7.38 -9.45 17.41
C ASN A 345 -6.22 -9.89 16.52
N GLU A 346 -5.04 -9.29 16.65
CA GLU A 346 -3.90 -9.58 15.78
C GLU A 346 -2.61 -9.84 16.57
N ILE A 347 -1.93 -10.93 16.19
CA ILE A 347 -0.58 -11.26 16.65
C ILE A 347 0.34 -11.35 15.43
N ASP A 348 1.32 -10.45 15.35
CA ASP A 348 2.37 -10.47 14.33
C ASP A 348 3.75 -10.64 14.97
N LEU A 349 4.37 -11.78 14.68
CA LEU A 349 5.72 -12.17 15.12
C LEU A 349 6.61 -12.49 13.91
N SER A 350 6.21 -12.07 12.71
CA SER A 350 6.90 -12.39 11.47
C SER A 350 8.31 -11.78 11.42
N SER A 351 9.16 -12.29 10.52
CA SER A 351 10.51 -11.74 10.27
C SER A 351 11.36 -11.64 11.55
N ASN A 352 11.52 -12.77 12.25
CA ASN A 352 12.32 -12.90 13.46
C ASN A 352 13.13 -14.22 13.41
N ASN A 353 13.78 -14.57 14.52
CA ASN A 353 14.58 -15.78 14.68
C ASN A 353 13.90 -16.79 15.65
N PHE A 354 12.57 -16.79 15.75
CA PHE A 354 11.84 -17.70 16.65
C PHE A 354 11.96 -19.16 16.22
N SER A 355 12.03 -20.07 17.18
CA SER A 355 12.23 -21.50 17.00
C SER A 355 11.28 -22.31 17.86
N GLY A 356 11.34 -23.64 17.75
CA GLY A 356 10.42 -24.52 18.49
C GLY A 356 9.02 -24.52 17.87
N HIS A 357 8.00 -24.85 18.67
CA HIS A 357 6.66 -25.13 18.15
C HIS A 357 5.73 -23.93 18.30
N ILE A 358 4.70 -23.86 17.46
CA ILE A 358 3.54 -23.00 17.71
C ILE A 358 2.81 -23.54 18.96
N PRO A 359 2.59 -22.73 20.01
CA PRO A 359 1.93 -23.16 21.23
C PRO A 359 0.48 -23.59 20.97
N SER A 360 0.09 -24.78 21.44
CA SER A 360 -1.30 -25.23 21.32
C SER A 360 -2.27 -24.39 22.15
N SER A 361 -1.78 -23.69 23.18
CA SER A 361 -2.58 -22.77 24.00
C SER A 361 -3.16 -21.60 23.20
N MET A 362 -2.59 -21.25 22.04
CA MET A 362 -3.13 -20.18 21.17
C MET A 362 -4.54 -20.46 20.64
N GLY A 363 -4.99 -21.72 20.65
CA GLY A 363 -6.38 -22.06 20.33
C GLY A 363 -7.41 -21.45 21.30
N SER A 364 -6.97 -20.90 22.44
CA SER A 364 -7.81 -20.22 23.44
C SER A 364 -7.97 -18.71 23.18
N CYS A 365 -7.32 -18.14 22.15
CA CYS A 365 -7.43 -16.72 21.82
C CYS A 365 -8.70 -16.42 21.02
N GLU A 366 -9.86 -16.41 21.68
CA GLU A 366 -11.19 -16.39 21.03
C GLU A 366 -11.43 -15.22 20.05
N MET A 367 -10.85 -14.05 20.29
CA MET A 367 -10.99 -12.86 19.44
C MET A 367 -9.96 -12.78 18.30
N LEU A 368 -9.06 -13.75 18.19
CA LEU A 368 -7.96 -13.70 17.22
C LEU A 368 -8.47 -13.80 15.78
N GLU A 369 -8.21 -12.76 15.01
CA GLU A 369 -8.53 -12.58 13.59
C GLU A 369 -7.31 -12.88 12.72
N LEU A 370 -6.11 -12.44 13.14
CA LEU A 370 -4.90 -12.49 12.31
C LEU A 370 -3.71 -13.10 13.07
N VAL A 371 -3.08 -14.11 12.47
CA VAL A 371 -1.83 -14.73 12.93
C VAL A 371 -0.77 -14.62 11.85
N LYS A 372 0.30 -13.87 12.10
CA LYS A 372 1.42 -13.69 11.16
C LYS A 372 2.73 -14.12 11.80
N PHE A 373 3.18 -15.33 11.49
CA PHE A 373 4.42 -15.93 12.00
C PHE A 373 5.45 -16.23 10.91
N SER A 374 5.28 -15.67 9.72
CA SER A 374 6.14 -15.99 8.59
C SER A 374 7.59 -15.55 8.80
N HIS A 375 8.53 -16.12 8.03
CA HIS A 375 9.96 -15.80 8.10
C HIS A 375 10.55 -15.97 9.51
N ASN A 376 10.50 -17.20 10.01
CA ASN A 376 11.07 -17.61 11.29
C ASN A 376 11.72 -19.01 11.16
N HIS A 377 12.08 -19.64 12.28
CA HIS A 377 12.61 -21.00 12.37
C HIS A 377 11.68 -21.94 13.16
N LEU A 378 10.37 -21.70 13.13
CA LEU A 378 9.37 -22.53 13.81
C LEU A 378 9.33 -23.93 13.21
N GLN A 379 9.04 -24.92 14.04
CA GLN A 379 9.15 -26.35 13.78
C GLN A 379 7.95 -27.13 14.31
N GLY A 380 7.84 -28.39 13.88
CA GLY A 380 6.75 -29.28 14.28
C GLY A 380 5.42 -28.94 13.60
N PRO A 381 4.32 -29.58 14.02
CA PRO A 381 3.01 -29.41 13.39
C PRO A 381 2.30 -28.13 13.79
N ILE A 382 1.37 -27.69 12.94
CA ILE A 382 0.34 -26.73 13.33
C ILE A 382 -0.55 -27.40 14.39
N PRO A 383 -0.79 -26.78 15.56
CA PRO A 383 -1.64 -27.37 16.60
C PRO A 383 -3.09 -27.54 16.14
N GLU A 384 -3.71 -28.68 16.46
CA GLU A 384 -5.13 -28.92 16.16
C GLU A 384 -6.06 -27.90 16.84
N SER A 385 -5.64 -27.36 17.98
CA SER A 385 -6.37 -26.34 18.73
C SER A 385 -6.56 -25.03 17.99
N LEU A 386 -5.76 -24.70 16.97
CA LEU A 386 -6.04 -23.51 16.15
C LEU A 386 -7.37 -23.62 15.39
N GLY A 387 -7.87 -24.83 15.17
CA GLY A 387 -9.19 -25.06 14.58
C GLY A 387 -10.37 -24.63 15.45
N SER A 388 -10.17 -24.28 16.73
CA SER A 388 -11.25 -23.74 17.58
C SER A 388 -11.45 -22.24 17.43
N LEU A 389 -10.54 -21.52 16.78
CA LEU A 389 -10.62 -20.08 16.57
C LEU A 389 -11.70 -19.76 15.53
N ARG A 390 -12.81 -19.17 15.97
CA ARG A 390 -13.98 -18.91 15.09
C ARG A 390 -13.86 -17.60 14.31
N ASN A 391 -13.19 -16.61 14.89
CA ASN A 391 -13.00 -15.29 14.30
C ASN A 391 -11.76 -15.20 13.41
N ILE A 392 -10.93 -16.25 13.36
CA ILE A 392 -9.70 -16.22 12.58
C ILE A 392 -10.00 -16.05 11.09
N GLU A 393 -9.41 -15.02 10.50
CA GLU A 393 -9.53 -14.63 9.10
C GLU A 393 -8.27 -14.94 8.29
N SER A 394 -7.11 -14.86 8.95
CA SER A 394 -5.81 -15.05 8.30
C SER A 394 -4.81 -15.79 9.19
N ILE A 395 -4.19 -16.82 8.62
CA ILE A 395 -3.04 -17.51 9.20
C ILE A 395 -1.93 -17.53 8.15
N ASP A 396 -0.84 -16.80 8.42
CA ASP A 396 0.40 -16.87 7.66
C ASP A 396 1.52 -17.46 8.53
N VAL A 397 1.96 -18.66 8.17
CA VAL A 397 3.08 -19.36 8.80
C VAL A 397 4.17 -19.69 7.78
N SER A 398 4.17 -19.00 6.63
CA SER A 398 5.08 -19.27 5.52
C SER A 398 6.55 -19.02 5.88
N TYR A 399 7.49 -19.58 5.11
CA TYR A 399 8.93 -19.40 5.36
C TYR A 399 9.35 -19.78 6.79
N ASN A 400 9.05 -21.02 7.16
CA ASN A 400 9.41 -21.62 8.44
C ASN A 400 9.93 -23.05 8.21
N ASN A 401 10.13 -23.81 9.29
CA ASN A 401 10.56 -25.20 9.25
C ASN A 401 9.48 -26.14 9.85
N LEU A 402 8.20 -25.74 9.74
CA LEU A 402 7.04 -26.49 10.25
C LEU A 402 6.87 -27.79 9.45
N SER A 403 6.31 -28.83 10.06
CA SER A 403 6.25 -30.19 9.48
C SER A 403 4.98 -30.93 9.87
N GLY A 404 4.80 -32.15 9.37
CA GLY A 404 3.57 -32.92 9.60
C GLY A 404 2.43 -32.54 8.65
N GLY A 405 1.23 -33.05 8.94
CA GLY A 405 0.02 -32.76 8.16
C GLY A 405 -0.72 -31.52 8.64
N ILE A 406 -1.55 -30.93 7.77
CA ILE A 406 -2.42 -29.80 8.16
C ILE A 406 -3.59 -30.32 9.00
N PRO A 407 -3.89 -29.73 10.17
CA PRO A 407 -5.02 -30.16 11.00
C PRO A 407 -6.36 -30.04 10.27
N ASN A 408 -7.14 -31.13 10.24
CA ASN A 408 -8.50 -31.10 9.70
C ASN A 408 -9.42 -30.13 10.48
N SER A 409 -9.10 -29.84 11.74
CA SER A 409 -9.86 -28.92 12.58
C SER A 409 -9.95 -27.50 12.01
N LEU A 410 -8.98 -27.05 11.20
CA LEU A 410 -9.05 -25.73 10.55
C LEU A 410 -10.21 -25.60 9.55
N GLN A 411 -10.83 -26.72 9.13
CA GLN A 411 -12.09 -26.69 8.38
C GLN A 411 -13.22 -25.99 9.17
N GLN A 412 -13.16 -26.00 10.51
CA GLN A 412 -14.15 -25.41 11.40
C GLN A 412 -14.03 -23.88 11.52
N CYS A 413 -12.92 -23.30 11.08
CA CYS A 413 -12.69 -21.86 11.04
C CYS A 413 -13.44 -21.25 9.85
N THR A 414 -14.73 -20.98 10.03
CA THR A 414 -15.62 -20.52 8.94
C THR A 414 -15.32 -19.14 8.41
N ASN A 415 -14.61 -18.30 9.17
CA ASN A 415 -14.19 -16.96 8.76
C ASN A 415 -12.79 -16.95 8.12
N LEU A 416 -12.04 -18.06 8.17
CA LEU A 416 -10.69 -18.12 7.60
C LEU A 416 -10.76 -17.92 6.09
N ARG A 417 -10.02 -16.91 5.60
CA ARG A 417 -9.93 -16.54 4.17
C ARG A 417 -8.53 -16.72 3.63
N LEU A 418 -7.51 -16.54 4.45
CA LEU A 418 -6.11 -16.71 4.05
C LEU A 418 -5.43 -17.76 4.92
N LEU A 419 -4.86 -18.78 4.29
CA LEU A 419 -4.05 -19.81 4.95
C LEU A 419 -2.75 -20.02 4.17
N ASN A 420 -1.72 -19.23 4.50
CA ASN A 420 -0.43 -19.29 3.84
C ASN A 420 0.53 -20.22 4.59
N LEU A 421 0.85 -21.35 3.95
CA LEU A 421 1.69 -22.44 4.46
C LEU A 421 3.00 -22.56 3.67
N ALA A 422 3.26 -21.64 2.73
CA ALA A 422 4.33 -21.78 1.76
C ALA A 422 5.71 -21.88 2.40
N PHE A 423 6.65 -22.53 1.72
CA PHE A 423 8.05 -22.66 2.14
C PHE A 423 8.21 -23.18 3.57
N ASN A 424 7.66 -24.38 3.80
CA ASN A 424 7.78 -25.15 5.04
C ASN A 424 8.17 -26.61 4.71
N ASN A 425 8.11 -27.50 5.70
CA ASN A 425 8.37 -28.93 5.55
C ASN A 425 7.11 -29.78 5.81
N PHE A 426 5.92 -29.25 5.53
CA PHE A 426 4.67 -30.01 5.68
C PHE A 426 4.59 -31.17 4.70
N SER A 427 3.86 -32.22 5.07
CA SER A 427 3.70 -33.42 4.25
C SER A 427 2.35 -34.10 4.49
N GLY A 428 1.96 -34.97 3.55
CA GLY A 428 0.73 -35.74 3.64
C GLY A 428 -0.40 -35.21 2.75
N ALA A 429 -1.58 -35.81 2.90
CA ALA A 429 -2.74 -35.46 2.11
C ALA A 429 -3.34 -34.12 2.57
N LEU A 430 -3.71 -33.25 1.62
CA LEU A 430 -4.48 -32.05 1.94
C LEU A 430 -5.88 -32.45 2.45
N PRO A 431 -6.34 -31.86 3.57
CA PRO A 431 -7.73 -31.98 4.02
C PRO A 431 -8.74 -31.45 2.98
N ARG A 432 -10.03 -31.72 3.19
CA ARG A 432 -11.11 -31.28 2.30
C ARG A 432 -12.14 -30.45 3.06
N GLY A 433 -12.77 -29.48 2.38
CA GLY A 433 -13.83 -28.64 2.94
C GLY A 433 -13.32 -27.38 3.63
N GLY A 434 -14.21 -26.41 3.86
CA GLY A 434 -13.85 -25.13 4.49
C GLY A 434 -12.75 -24.39 3.71
N ILE A 435 -11.80 -23.81 4.44
CA ILE A 435 -10.62 -23.10 3.87
C ILE A 435 -9.83 -23.93 2.87
N PHE A 436 -9.83 -25.27 3.00
CA PHE A 436 -9.02 -26.14 2.15
C PHE A 436 -9.46 -26.17 0.69
N ASN A 437 -10.71 -25.81 0.42
CA ASN A 437 -11.21 -25.68 -0.94
C ASN A 437 -10.68 -24.41 -1.64
N LEU A 438 -10.21 -23.43 -0.86
CA LEU A 438 -9.66 -22.16 -1.35
C LEU A 438 -8.13 -22.19 -1.47
N LEU A 439 -7.46 -23.28 -1.07
CA LEU A 439 -6.01 -23.40 -1.14
C LEU A 439 -5.51 -23.30 -2.59
N THR A 440 -4.64 -22.33 -2.85
CA THR A 440 -3.93 -22.19 -4.11
C THR A 440 -2.55 -22.86 -4.03
N LEU A 441 -1.92 -23.11 -5.19
CA LEU A 441 -0.57 -23.64 -5.24
C LEU A 441 0.44 -22.71 -4.55
N GLU A 442 0.20 -21.40 -4.57
CA GLU A 442 1.07 -20.40 -3.96
C GLU A 442 1.13 -20.56 -2.45
N TRP A 443 -0.02 -20.74 -1.80
CA TRP A 443 -0.12 -20.89 -0.34
C TRP A 443 0.45 -22.19 0.19
N ILE A 444 0.69 -23.20 -0.66
CA ILE A 444 1.24 -24.50 -0.23
C ILE A 444 2.62 -24.78 -0.84
N LYS A 445 3.15 -23.86 -1.65
CA LYS A 445 4.40 -24.02 -2.39
C LYS A 445 5.55 -24.39 -1.47
N GLY A 446 6.51 -25.19 -1.95
CA GLY A 446 7.70 -25.54 -1.18
C GLY A 446 7.50 -26.60 -0.09
N ASN A 447 6.31 -27.20 0.00
CA ASN A 447 6.00 -28.32 0.91
C ASN A 447 5.90 -29.66 0.16
N HIS A 448 5.76 -30.76 0.91
CA HIS A 448 5.65 -32.14 0.42
C HIS A 448 4.21 -32.68 0.47
N PHE A 449 3.23 -31.85 0.10
CA PHE A 449 1.82 -32.25 0.07
C PHE A 449 1.47 -33.15 -1.11
N CYS A 450 0.40 -33.94 -0.94
CA CYS A 450 -0.26 -34.66 -2.03
C CYS A 450 -1.77 -34.39 -2.01
N GLY A 451 -2.45 -34.46 -3.14
CA GLY A 451 -3.89 -34.21 -3.17
C GLY A 451 -4.47 -33.90 -4.54
N SER A 452 -5.66 -33.27 -4.52
CA SER A 452 -6.44 -32.90 -5.70
C SER A 452 -6.16 -31.49 -6.22
N VAL A 453 -5.31 -30.71 -5.55
CA VAL A 453 -4.91 -29.38 -6.01
C VAL A 453 -4.01 -29.52 -7.25
N THR A 454 -4.30 -28.75 -8.29
CA THR A 454 -3.55 -28.79 -9.55
C THR A 454 -2.09 -28.37 -9.32
N GLY A 455 -1.13 -29.22 -9.70
CA GLY A 455 0.31 -28.95 -9.53
C GLY A 455 0.99 -29.65 -8.36
N ILE A 456 0.28 -30.40 -7.51
CA ILE A 456 0.88 -31.31 -6.50
C ILE A 456 0.67 -32.79 -6.85
N PRO A 457 1.55 -33.70 -6.39
CA PRO A 457 1.41 -35.13 -6.67
C PRO A 457 0.09 -35.72 -6.13
N SER A 458 -0.50 -36.67 -6.86
CA SER A 458 -1.62 -37.44 -6.33
C SER A 458 -1.16 -38.36 -5.20
N CYS A 459 -1.95 -38.48 -4.13
CA CYS A 459 -1.59 -39.35 -3.02
C CYS A 459 -1.55 -40.82 -3.46
N HIS A 460 -0.38 -41.46 -3.36
CA HIS A 460 -0.25 -42.88 -3.63
C HIS A 460 -0.89 -43.71 -2.53
N HIS A 461 -2.13 -44.13 -2.74
CA HIS A 461 -2.73 -45.21 -1.98
C HIS A 461 -2.03 -46.53 -2.37
N LYS A 462 -1.17 -47.05 -1.50
CA LYS A 462 -0.78 -48.47 -1.57
C LYS A 462 -2.03 -49.32 -1.32
N LYS A 463 -2.78 -49.65 -2.38
CA LYS A 463 -3.74 -50.75 -2.35
C LYS A 463 -2.96 -52.05 -2.21
N ARG A 464 -2.97 -52.65 -1.02
CA ARG A 464 -2.78 -54.09 -0.89
C ARG A 464 -3.96 -54.77 -1.58
N SER A 465 -3.74 -55.36 -2.75
CA SER A 465 -4.60 -56.42 -3.28
C SER A 465 -3.91 -57.16 -4.43
N MET A 466 -3.44 -58.37 -4.10
CA MET A 466 -3.41 -59.61 -4.87
C MET A 466 -3.78 -59.53 -6.37
N MET A 467 -2.83 -59.87 -7.25
CA MET A 467 -3.13 -60.37 -8.60
C MET A 467 -2.14 -61.48 -8.99
N HIS A 468 -2.59 -62.73 -8.82
CA HIS A 468 -2.19 -63.83 -9.68
C HIS A 468 -2.69 -63.55 -11.10
N SER A 469 -1.80 -63.39 -12.07
CA SER A 469 -2.12 -63.68 -13.47
C SER A 469 -0.84 -63.99 -14.25
N HIS A 470 -0.81 -65.19 -14.83
CA HIS A 470 0.30 -65.81 -15.57
C HIS A 470 0.88 -64.96 -16.71
N LYS A 471 0.18 -63.89 -17.15
CA LYS A 471 0.60 -63.04 -18.26
C LYS A 471 1.72 -62.05 -17.90
N GLY A 472 1.85 -61.67 -16.63
CA GLY A 472 2.93 -60.77 -16.18
C GLY A 472 4.31 -61.45 -16.12
N PHE A 473 4.35 -62.74 -15.82
CA PHE A 473 5.59 -63.50 -15.70
C PHE A 473 6.27 -63.73 -17.07
N VAL A 474 5.48 -63.88 -18.13
CA VAL A 474 5.97 -64.06 -19.50
C VAL A 474 6.60 -62.76 -20.05
N LEU A 475 6.01 -61.60 -19.73
CA LEU A 475 6.54 -60.30 -20.17
C LEU A 475 7.91 -59.99 -19.51
N VAL A 476 8.08 -60.37 -18.24
CA VAL A 476 9.34 -60.21 -17.52
C VAL A 476 10.43 -61.13 -18.09
N ILE A 477 10.11 -62.37 -18.49
CA ILE A 477 11.09 -63.28 -19.11
C ILE A 477 11.53 -62.77 -20.49
N ILE A 478 10.63 -62.18 -21.28
CA ILE A 478 10.97 -61.61 -22.60
C ILE A 478 11.88 -60.39 -22.45
N ILE A 479 11.63 -59.53 -21.46
CA ILE A 479 12.48 -58.34 -21.20
C ILE A 479 13.86 -58.73 -20.66
N VAL A 480 13.94 -59.77 -19.82
CA VAL A 480 15.21 -60.28 -19.27
C VAL A 480 16.04 -61.00 -20.33
N THR A 481 15.41 -61.72 -21.28
CA THR A 481 16.12 -62.39 -22.38
C THR A 481 16.60 -61.42 -23.45
N LEU A 482 15.82 -60.37 -23.78
CA LEU A 482 16.23 -59.30 -24.70
C LEU A 482 17.36 -58.44 -24.14
N SER A 483 17.33 -58.13 -22.84
CA SER A 483 18.41 -57.38 -22.18
C SER A 483 19.69 -58.21 -22.04
N ALA A 484 19.60 -59.52 -21.78
CA ALA A 484 20.76 -60.41 -21.78
C ALA A 484 21.40 -60.58 -23.17
N PHE A 485 20.59 -60.63 -24.24
CA PHE A 485 21.07 -60.69 -25.62
C PHE A 485 21.75 -59.38 -26.06
N LEU A 486 21.24 -58.23 -25.62
CA LEU A 486 21.85 -56.94 -25.90
C LEU A 486 23.21 -56.80 -25.19
N ILE A 487 23.32 -57.30 -23.95
CA ILE A 487 24.57 -57.28 -23.18
C ILE A 487 25.62 -58.23 -23.79
N THR A 488 25.24 -59.40 -24.31
CA THR A 488 26.20 -60.32 -24.97
C THR A 488 26.70 -59.79 -26.32
N VAL A 489 25.86 -59.08 -27.08
CA VAL A 489 26.28 -58.38 -28.32
C VAL A 489 27.20 -57.19 -28.00
N ILE A 490 26.91 -56.42 -26.95
CA ILE A 490 27.77 -55.32 -26.49
C ILE A 490 29.12 -55.85 -25.99
N CYS A 491 29.15 -56.94 -25.23
CA CYS A 491 30.40 -57.58 -24.79
C CYS A 491 31.20 -58.20 -25.95
N GLY A 492 30.52 -58.78 -26.96
CA GLY A 492 31.16 -59.33 -28.16
C GLY A 492 31.77 -58.26 -29.08
N THR A 493 31.08 -57.12 -29.23
CA THR A 493 31.62 -55.96 -29.98
C THR A 493 32.77 -55.29 -29.22
N LEU A 494 32.71 -55.21 -27.88
CA LEU A 494 33.83 -54.75 -27.05
C LEU A 494 35.06 -55.66 -27.18
N TYR A 495 34.87 -56.98 -27.19
CA TYR A 495 35.95 -57.96 -27.36
C TYR A 495 36.63 -57.84 -28.74
N LEU A 496 35.87 -57.58 -29.80
CA LEU A 496 36.40 -57.33 -31.14
C LEU A 496 37.09 -55.96 -31.26
N MET A 497 36.62 -54.94 -30.53
CA MET A 497 37.28 -53.63 -30.43
C MET A 497 38.60 -53.68 -29.66
N ILE A 498 38.68 -54.46 -28.57
CA ILE A 498 39.91 -54.68 -27.79
C ILE A 498 40.96 -55.42 -28.62
N ARG A 499 40.55 -56.37 -29.47
CA ARG A 499 41.48 -57.07 -30.38
C ARG A 499 41.99 -56.17 -31.52
N LYS A 500 41.26 -55.11 -31.86
CA LYS A 500 41.64 -54.13 -32.90
C LYS A 500 42.48 -52.96 -32.35
N GLN A 501 42.60 -52.82 -31.02
CA GLN A 501 43.37 -51.76 -30.35
C GLN A 501 44.79 -52.15 -29.90
N MET A 502 45.24 -53.39 -30.14
CA MET A 502 46.64 -53.80 -29.89
C MET A 502 47.64 -53.41 -31.01
N ASN A 503 47.31 -52.45 -31.87
CA ASN A 503 48.28 -51.88 -32.82
C ASN A 503 48.03 -50.38 -33.03
N LYS A 504 48.49 -49.57 -32.07
CA LYS A 504 49.30 -48.35 -32.24
C LYS A 504 49.24 -47.51 -30.97
N ARG A 505 50.36 -47.50 -30.23
CA ARG A 505 50.85 -46.37 -29.42
C ARG A 505 51.19 -45.24 -30.41
N GLN A 506 51.02 -43.95 -30.16
CA GLN A 506 51.54 -43.02 -29.14
C GLN A 506 51.05 -41.62 -29.64
N ASP A 507 50.87 -40.51 -28.91
CA ASP A 507 51.23 -40.04 -27.58
C ASP A 507 50.44 -38.73 -27.31
N GLY A 508 50.27 -38.31 -26.04
CA GLY A 508 49.93 -36.90 -25.70
C GLY A 508 48.72 -36.62 -24.78
N ASP A 509 48.85 -36.90 -23.48
CA ASP A 509 48.11 -36.30 -22.33
C ASP A 509 48.77 -34.90 -22.01
N PRO A 510 48.22 -33.93 -21.20
CA PRO A 510 47.30 -34.16 -20.09
C PRO A 510 46.20 -33.13 -19.71
N ARG A 511 45.22 -33.70 -19.00
CA ARG A 511 44.48 -33.18 -17.81
C ARG A 511 43.33 -32.15 -17.94
N LYS A 512 42.17 -32.69 -17.53
CA LYS A 512 41.26 -32.27 -16.45
C LYS A 512 40.42 -30.97 -16.58
N SER A 513 39.11 -31.24 -16.54
CA SER A 513 38.12 -30.74 -15.57
C SER A 513 37.16 -29.60 -15.97
N SER A 514 35.96 -29.75 -15.42
CA SER A 514 34.82 -28.82 -15.33
C SER A 514 33.89 -28.77 -16.54
N MET A 515 32.71 -29.36 -16.35
CA MET A 515 31.53 -29.12 -17.18
C MET A 515 31.05 -27.70 -16.87
N SER A 516 31.39 -26.74 -17.74
CA SER A 516 30.94 -25.35 -17.62
C SER A 516 29.52 -25.22 -18.15
N PHE A 517 28.59 -24.73 -17.32
CA PHE A 517 27.31 -24.20 -17.75
C PHE A 517 27.55 -23.02 -18.72
N SER A 518 27.30 -23.24 -20.02
CA SER A 518 27.36 -22.17 -21.02
C SER A 518 26.10 -21.30 -20.96
N SER A 519 26.30 -19.99 -20.86
CA SER A 519 25.31 -18.92 -20.80
C SER A 519 24.32 -18.89 -21.98
N SER A 520 23.03 -18.94 -21.70
CA SER A 520 21.91 -19.05 -22.65
C SER A 520 21.34 -17.69 -23.12
N PHE A 521 21.98 -17.00 -24.08
CA PHE A 521 21.32 -16.03 -24.98
C PHE A 521 22.11 -15.94 -26.30
N PRO A 522 21.59 -16.41 -27.45
CA PRO A 522 22.27 -16.26 -28.74
C PRO A 522 22.35 -14.77 -29.12
N ARG A 523 23.54 -14.28 -29.50
CA ARG A 523 23.77 -12.88 -29.88
C ARG A 523 23.37 -12.66 -31.34
N ILE A 524 22.47 -11.70 -31.60
CA ILE A 524 22.08 -11.28 -32.96
C ILE A 524 23.01 -10.19 -33.47
N THR A 525 23.35 -10.24 -34.75
CA THR A 525 24.20 -9.27 -35.43
C THR A 525 23.40 -8.09 -35.98
N TYR A 526 24.06 -6.95 -36.20
CA TYR A 526 23.42 -5.78 -36.82
C TYR A 526 22.90 -6.09 -38.24
N ARG A 527 23.63 -6.92 -39.00
CA ARG A 527 23.22 -7.32 -40.36
C ARG A 527 21.90 -8.08 -40.34
N GLU A 528 21.73 -9.03 -39.42
CA GLU A 528 20.48 -9.78 -39.27
C GLU A 528 19.30 -8.88 -38.88
N LEU A 529 19.53 -7.82 -38.09
CA LEU A 529 18.49 -6.84 -37.78
C LEU A 529 18.11 -5.97 -38.98
N VAL A 530 19.08 -5.58 -39.80
CA VAL A 530 18.85 -4.84 -41.06
C VAL A 530 18.04 -5.69 -42.03
N GLU A 531 18.42 -6.96 -42.22
CA GLU A 531 17.68 -7.91 -43.06
C GLU A 531 16.26 -8.14 -42.52
N ALA A 532 16.10 -8.33 -41.21
CA ALA A 532 14.81 -8.60 -40.59
C ALA A 532 13.83 -7.42 -40.69
N THR A 533 14.33 -6.19 -40.73
CA THR A 533 13.53 -4.95 -40.74
C THR A 533 13.45 -4.27 -42.10
N ASP A 534 13.98 -4.91 -43.15
CA ASP A 534 14.10 -4.32 -44.49
C ASP A 534 14.81 -2.96 -44.47
N GLY A 535 15.95 -2.87 -43.77
CA GLY A 535 16.70 -1.63 -43.66
C GLY A 535 16.13 -0.59 -42.68
N PHE A 536 15.32 -1.01 -41.71
CA PHE A 536 14.59 -0.12 -40.79
C PHE A 536 13.66 0.87 -41.53
N GLU A 537 12.98 0.39 -42.57
CA GLU A 537 12.01 1.20 -43.33
C GLU A 537 10.83 1.69 -42.47
N ASN A 538 10.28 2.84 -42.86
CA ASN A 538 9.16 3.45 -42.13
C ASN A 538 7.86 2.62 -42.18
N ASN A 539 7.66 1.79 -43.21
CA ASN A 539 6.51 0.88 -43.31
C ASN A 539 6.53 -0.24 -42.24
N ARG A 540 7.69 -0.51 -41.64
CA ARG A 540 7.87 -1.46 -40.52
C ARG A 540 7.82 -0.78 -39.16
N LEU A 541 7.74 0.56 -39.10
CA LEU A 541 7.73 1.30 -37.85
C LEU A 541 6.42 1.05 -37.09
N LEU A 542 6.52 0.47 -35.90
CA LEU A 542 5.40 0.23 -34.99
C LEU A 542 5.13 1.45 -34.09
N GLY A 543 6.18 2.19 -33.73
CA GLY A 543 6.05 3.38 -32.90
C GLY A 543 7.40 4.07 -32.64
N SER A 544 7.33 5.33 -32.23
CA SER A 544 8.49 6.13 -31.83
C SER A 544 8.20 6.87 -30.52
N GLY A 545 9.13 6.79 -29.56
CA GLY A 545 9.03 7.47 -28.28
C GLY A 545 10.37 8.07 -27.84
N SER A 546 10.40 8.63 -26.63
CA SER A 546 11.58 9.29 -26.05
C SER A 546 12.81 8.39 -25.91
N PHE A 547 12.61 7.07 -25.85
CA PHE A 547 13.67 6.08 -25.65
C PHE A 547 14.12 5.40 -26.95
N GLY A 548 13.45 5.62 -28.08
CA GLY A 548 13.81 4.99 -29.36
C GLY A 548 12.65 4.73 -30.32
N ARG A 549 12.94 3.97 -31.38
CA ARG A 549 11.99 3.56 -32.43
C ARG A 549 11.83 2.05 -32.42
N VAL A 550 10.60 1.56 -32.55
CA VAL A 550 10.29 0.13 -32.56
C VAL A 550 9.86 -0.30 -33.95
N TYR A 551 10.50 -1.31 -34.50
CA TYR A 551 10.22 -1.84 -35.83
C TYR A 551 9.70 -3.27 -35.76
N LYS A 552 8.77 -3.63 -36.64
CA LYS A 552 8.37 -5.00 -36.90
C LYS A 552 9.43 -5.69 -37.75
N GLY A 553 10.00 -6.78 -37.26
CA GLY A 553 10.97 -7.59 -37.98
C GLY A 553 10.54 -9.04 -38.15
N VAL A 554 11.13 -9.71 -39.14
CA VAL A 554 11.03 -11.16 -39.35
C VAL A 554 12.44 -11.71 -39.38
N LEU A 555 12.80 -12.54 -38.39
CA LEU A 555 14.12 -13.17 -38.33
C LEU A 555 14.27 -14.25 -39.42
N GLY A 556 15.49 -14.71 -39.69
CA GLY A 556 15.76 -15.71 -40.74
C GLY A 556 15.14 -17.09 -40.52
N ASP A 557 14.55 -17.33 -39.35
CA ASP A 557 13.75 -18.51 -39.01
C ASP A 557 12.23 -18.24 -39.04
N ASP A 558 11.81 -17.17 -39.70
CA ASP A 558 10.44 -16.65 -39.80
C ASP A 558 9.82 -16.16 -38.47
N THR A 559 10.62 -16.03 -37.40
CA THR A 559 10.13 -15.51 -36.12
C THR A 559 9.79 -14.02 -36.23
N LEU A 560 8.54 -13.67 -35.95
CA LEU A 560 8.08 -12.28 -35.83
C LEU A 560 8.59 -11.64 -34.54
N VAL A 561 9.24 -10.48 -34.67
CA VAL A 561 9.85 -9.77 -33.54
C VAL A 561 9.57 -8.27 -33.58
N ALA A 562 9.59 -7.64 -32.41
CA ALA A 562 9.64 -6.21 -32.24
C ALA A 562 11.08 -5.79 -31.91
N ILE A 563 11.67 -4.92 -32.73
CA ILE A 563 13.06 -4.48 -32.61
C ILE A 563 13.05 -3.02 -32.15
N LYS A 564 13.35 -2.80 -30.86
CA LYS A 564 13.45 -1.47 -30.24
C LYS A 564 14.87 -0.94 -30.41
N VAL A 565 15.06 0.00 -31.33
CA VAL A 565 16.33 0.70 -31.59
C VAL A 565 16.38 1.97 -30.74
N LEU A 566 17.40 2.10 -29.88
CA LEU A 566 17.51 3.26 -28.99
C LEU A 566 18.21 4.44 -29.68
N GLN A 567 17.74 5.65 -29.39
CA GLN A 567 18.32 6.88 -29.92
C GLN A 567 19.54 7.30 -29.07
N LEU A 568 20.74 7.23 -29.65
CA LEU A 568 22.02 7.39 -28.94
C LEU A 568 22.48 8.84 -28.69
N GLN A 569 21.55 9.80 -28.60
CA GLN A 569 21.90 11.23 -28.56
C GLN A 569 22.36 11.76 -27.19
N SER A 570 22.44 10.93 -26.13
CA SER A 570 22.96 11.36 -24.82
C SER A 570 23.49 10.20 -23.96
N GLY A 571 24.38 10.48 -23.01
CA GLY A 571 24.92 9.50 -22.05
C GLY A 571 23.85 8.76 -21.21
N ASN A 572 22.62 9.29 -21.15
CA ASN A 572 21.48 8.66 -20.47
C ASN A 572 20.91 7.45 -21.23
N SER A 573 20.98 7.45 -22.58
CA SER A 573 20.47 6.35 -23.42
C SER A 573 21.18 5.02 -23.18
N THR A 574 22.51 5.06 -22.96
CA THR A 574 23.30 3.86 -22.67
C THR A 574 23.05 3.33 -21.25
N LYS A 575 22.76 4.20 -20.28
CA LYS A 575 22.34 3.79 -18.93
C LYS A 575 20.96 3.11 -18.96
N SER A 576 20.00 3.69 -19.69
CA SER A 576 18.67 3.11 -19.90
C SER A 576 18.72 1.74 -20.57
N PHE A 577 19.50 1.58 -21.65
CA PHE A 577 19.70 0.30 -22.33
C PHE A 577 20.30 -0.79 -21.42
N LYS A 578 21.35 -0.45 -20.65
CA LYS A 578 22.00 -1.40 -19.73
C LYS A 578 21.03 -1.86 -18.64
N ARG A 579 20.24 -0.94 -18.09
CA ARG A 579 19.22 -1.19 -17.08
C ARG A 579 18.09 -2.06 -17.61
N GLU A 580 17.53 -1.72 -18.76
CA GLU A 580 16.47 -2.51 -19.41
C GLU A 580 16.97 -3.93 -19.72
N CYS A 581 18.19 -4.09 -20.26
CA CYS A 581 18.83 -5.39 -20.45
C CYS A 581 19.00 -6.17 -19.13
N GLN A 582 19.43 -5.49 -18.06
CA GLN A 582 19.68 -6.12 -16.76
C GLN A 582 18.38 -6.65 -16.16
N VAL A 583 17.31 -5.84 -16.17
CA VAL A 583 15.97 -6.23 -15.70
C VAL A 583 15.43 -7.38 -16.54
N LEU A 584 15.38 -7.23 -17.86
CA LEU A 584 14.80 -8.23 -18.77
C LEU A 584 15.56 -9.56 -18.78
N LYS A 585 16.84 -9.57 -18.41
CA LYS A 585 17.64 -10.79 -18.27
C LYS A 585 17.28 -11.57 -17.00
N THR A 586 16.87 -10.88 -15.94
CA THR A 586 16.64 -11.48 -14.62
C THR A 586 15.19 -11.90 -14.38
N ILE A 587 14.22 -11.20 -14.96
CA ILE A 587 12.80 -11.46 -14.73
C ILE A 587 12.26 -12.54 -15.68
N ARG A 588 11.43 -13.44 -15.16
CA ARG A 588 10.63 -14.38 -15.97
C ARG A 588 9.26 -14.57 -15.36
N HIS A 589 8.25 -14.02 -16.01
CA HIS A 589 6.85 -14.09 -15.60
C HIS A 589 5.93 -14.06 -16.83
N ARG A 590 4.73 -14.64 -16.74
CA ARG A 590 3.77 -14.70 -17.85
C ARG A 590 3.25 -13.32 -18.26
N ASN A 591 3.13 -12.40 -17.29
CA ASN A 591 2.64 -11.03 -17.48
C ASN A 591 3.75 -9.98 -17.56
N LEU A 592 5.00 -10.38 -17.80
CA LEU A 592 6.12 -9.44 -17.95
C LEU A 592 6.84 -9.68 -19.26
N MET A 593 7.22 -8.59 -19.93
CA MET A 593 7.88 -8.71 -21.22
C MET A 593 9.26 -9.35 -21.07
N ARG A 594 9.54 -10.38 -21.88
CA ARG A 594 10.81 -11.09 -21.89
C ARG A 594 11.65 -10.68 -23.10
N ILE A 595 12.95 -10.52 -22.90
CA ILE A 595 13.91 -10.33 -24.00
C ILE A 595 14.18 -11.64 -24.76
N ILE A 596 14.22 -11.56 -26.09
CA ILE A 596 14.73 -12.65 -26.95
C ILE A 596 16.26 -12.54 -27.00
N THR A 597 16.75 -11.39 -27.45
CA THR A 597 18.18 -11.08 -27.57
C THR A 597 18.39 -9.56 -27.65
N ALA A 598 19.65 -9.12 -27.68
CA ALA A 598 20.02 -7.72 -27.84
C ALA A 598 21.21 -7.59 -28.80
N CYS A 599 21.27 -6.48 -29.52
CA CYS A 599 22.43 -6.06 -30.30
C CYS A 599 23.05 -4.83 -29.63
N SER A 600 24.35 -4.88 -29.36
CA SER A 600 25.08 -3.78 -28.72
C SER A 600 26.41 -3.51 -29.40
N LEU A 601 26.41 -2.52 -30.30
CA LEU A 601 27.59 -1.90 -30.90
C LEU A 601 27.84 -0.52 -30.27
N PRO A 602 29.02 0.10 -30.46
CA PRO A 602 29.31 1.44 -29.93
C PRO A 602 28.24 2.48 -30.29
N ASP A 603 27.87 2.52 -31.57
CA ASP A 603 26.93 3.52 -32.14
C ASP A 603 25.56 2.92 -32.48
N PHE A 604 25.25 1.71 -32.00
CA PHE A 604 23.96 1.08 -32.23
C PHE A 604 23.56 0.16 -31.08
N LYS A 605 22.37 0.39 -30.51
CA LYS A 605 21.80 -0.44 -29.45
C LYS A 605 20.38 -0.83 -29.83
N ALA A 606 20.08 -2.12 -29.80
CA ALA A 606 18.73 -2.62 -30.07
C ALA A 606 18.36 -3.78 -29.15
N LEU A 607 17.10 -3.81 -28.74
CA LEU A 607 16.47 -4.92 -28.04
C LEU A 607 15.55 -5.67 -28.99
N VAL A 608 15.63 -7.00 -29.00
CA VAL A 608 14.74 -7.86 -29.76
C VAL A 608 13.75 -8.50 -28.79
N LEU A 609 12.49 -8.17 -28.96
CA LEU A 609 11.35 -8.58 -28.13
C LEU A 609 10.36 -9.40 -28.97
N PRO A 610 9.53 -10.24 -28.34
CA PRO A 610 8.41 -10.88 -29.04
C PRO A 610 7.48 -9.81 -29.64
N PHE A 611 7.01 -10.04 -30.86
CA PHE A 611 6.00 -9.18 -31.47
C PHE A 611 4.63 -9.44 -30.84
N MET A 612 3.92 -8.37 -30.49
CA MET A 612 2.58 -8.41 -29.88
C MET A 612 1.55 -7.97 -30.91
N ALA A 613 0.79 -8.91 -31.48
CA ALA A 613 -0.12 -8.61 -32.59
C ALA A 613 -1.27 -7.67 -32.20
N ASN A 614 -1.74 -7.77 -30.95
CA ASN A 614 -2.81 -6.94 -30.41
C ASN A 614 -2.33 -5.55 -29.94
N GLY A 615 -1.04 -5.22 -30.05
CA GLY A 615 -0.52 -3.89 -29.75
C GLY A 615 -0.55 -3.54 -28.25
N SER A 616 -0.67 -2.25 -27.94
CA SER A 616 -0.69 -1.73 -26.56
C SER A 616 -2.11 -1.51 -26.04
N LEU A 617 -2.31 -1.58 -24.72
CA LEU A 617 -3.58 -1.26 -24.08
C LEU A 617 -4.09 0.14 -24.45
N GLU A 618 -3.19 1.11 -24.61
CA GLU A 618 -3.53 2.45 -25.06
C GLU A 618 -4.30 2.45 -26.40
N SER A 619 -3.90 1.60 -27.34
CA SER A 619 -4.55 1.52 -28.66
C SER A 619 -5.95 0.91 -28.62
N HIS A 620 -6.27 0.14 -27.58
CA HIS A 620 -7.61 -0.42 -27.33
C HIS A 620 -8.52 0.57 -26.59
N LEU A 621 -7.96 1.32 -25.63
CA LEU A 621 -8.71 2.37 -24.93
C LEU A 621 -9.02 3.54 -25.88
N TYR A 622 -8.09 3.89 -26.77
CA TYR A 622 -8.18 5.04 -27.67
C TYR A 622 -7.85 4.66 -29.13
N PRO A 623 -8.73 3.90 -29.80
CA PRO A 623 -8.50 3.48 -31.18
C PRO A 623 -8.50 4.66 -32.13
N GLN A 624 -7.64 4.59 -33.15
CA GLN A 624 -7.66 5.53 -34.27
C GLN A 624 -8.92 5.29 -35.12
N ALA A 625 -9.43 6.35 -35.76
CA ALA A 625 -10.73 6.37 -36.44
C ALA A 625 -10.98 5.22 -37.45
N GLU A 626 -9.93 4.61 -37.99
CA GLU A 626 -10.01 3.48 -38.95
C GLU A 626 -10.26 2.10 -38.29
N ARG A 627 -10.16 1.97 -36.96
CA ARG A 627 -10.35 0.70 -36.21
C ARG A 627 -11.45 0.77 -35.14
N ALA A 628 -12.29 1.81 -35.18
CA ALA A 628 -13.23 2.14 -34.11
C ALA A 628 -14.30 1.07 -33.82
N ASP A 629 -14.65 0.24 -34.81
CA ASP A 629 -15.71 -0.77 -34.69
C ASP A 629 -15.23 -2.12 -34.12
N SER A 630 -13.92 -2.36 -33.94
CA SER A 630 -13.39 -3.70 -33.64
C SER A 630 -12.55 -3.82 -32.34
N SER A 631 -12.43 -2.77 -31.53
CA SER A 631 -11.51 -2.77 -30.37
C SER A 631 -12.14 -2.24 -29.07
N GLN A 632 -13.34 -2.69 -28.73
CA GLN A 632 -13.96 -2.35 -27.44
C GLN A 632 -13.70 -3.48 -26.45
N LEU A 633 -13.02 -3.16 -25.34
CA LEU A 633 -12.74 -4.11 -24.27
C LEU A 633 -13.98 -4.28 -23.39
N SER A 634 -14.46 -5.51 -23.28
CA SER A 634 -15.52 -5.91 -22.35
C SER A 634 -15.09 -5.79 -20.90
N LEU A 635 -16.04 -5.81 -19.95
CA LEU A 635 -15.73 -5.78 -18.52
C LEU A 635 -14.77 -6.91 -18.10
N LEU A 636 -15.02 -8.12 -18.59
CA LEU A 636 -14.21 -9.29 -18.26
C LEU A 636 -12.77 -9.14 -18.78
N GLU A 637 -12.59 -8.62 -20.00
CA GLU A 637 -11.26 -8.34 -20.54
C GLU A 637 -10.54 -7.26 -19.74
N ARG A 638 -11.24 -6.19 -19.32
CA ARG A 638 -10.67 -5.14 -18.45
C ARG A 638 -10.21 -5.71 -17.12
N VAL A 639 -11.02 -6.53 -16.46
CA VAL A 639 -10.64 -7.20 -15.20
C VAL A 639 -9.46 -8.15 -15.41
N ASN A 640 -9.44 -8.92 -16.50
CA ASN A 640 -8.33 -9.81 -16.84
C ASN A 640 -7.03 -9.04 -17.04
N ILE A 641 -7.07 -7.93 -17.76
CA ILE A 641 -5.93 -7.05 -18.01
C ILE A 641 -5.44 -6.45 -16.69
N CYS A 642 -6.33 -5.90 -15.85
CA CYS A 642 -5.95 -5.39 -14.53
C CYS A 642 -5.27 -6.47 -13.67
N SER A 643 -5.86 -7.67 -13.63
CA SER A 643 -5.34 -8.83 -12.89
C SER A 643 -3.94 -9.23 -13.39
N ASP A 644 -3.75 -9.34 -14.69
CA ASP A 644 -2.47 -9.67 -15.32
C ASP A 644 -1.38 -8.64 -14.99
N ILE A 645 -1.70 -7.35 -15.06
CA ILE A 645 -0.78 -6.26 -14.69
C ILE A 645 -0.41 -6.35 -13.21
N ALA A 646 -1.41 -6.57 -12.33
CA ALA A 646 -1.20 -6.68 -10.90
C ALA A 646 -0.28 -7.84 -10.54
N GLU A 647 -0.50 -9.03 -11.12
CA GLU A 647 0.36 -10.20 -10.95
C GLU A 647 1.79 -9.94 -11.44
N GLY A 648 1.95 -9.28 -12.59
CA GLY A 648 3.26 -8.90 -13.12
C GLY A 648 4.03 -7.98 -12.17
N LEU A 649 3.38 -6.95 -11.63
CA LEU A 649 3.99 -6.03 -10.67
C LEU A 649 4.23 -6.68 -9.30
N ALA A 650 3.32 -7.52 -8.82
CA ALA A 650 3.50 -8.30 -7.60
C ALA A 650 4.77 -9.17 -7.70
N TYR A 651 4.99 -9.80 -8.86
CA TYR A 651 6.24 -10.51 -9.12
C TYR A 651 7.45 -9.58 -9.02
N LEU A 652 7.44 -8.41 -9.67
CA LEU A 652 8.58 -7.47 -9.64
C LEU A 652 8.91 -6.97 -8.22
N HIS A 653 7.89 -6.72 -7.40
CA HIS A 653 8.02 -6.13 -6.08
C HIS A 653 8.37 -7.15 -4.99
N HIS A 654 7.83 -8.38 -5.10
CA HIS A 654 7.85 -9.35 -4.01
C HIS A 654 8.54 -10.68 -4.36
N HIS A 655 8.53 -11.12 -5.63
CA HIS A 655 8.98 -12.47 -6.01
C HIS A 655 10.22 -12.50 -6.92
N SER A 656 10.60 -11.37 -7.51
CA SER A 656 11.76 -11.25 -8.38
C SER A 656 13.05 -11.41 -7.56
N PRO A 657 14.07 -12.13 -8.05
CA PRO A 657 15.35 -12.30 -7.36
C PRO A 657 16.05 -10.99 -6.99
N VAL A 658 15.78 -9.95 -7.77
CA VAL A 658 16.13 -8.56 -7.44
C VAL A 658 14.85 -7.77 -7.50
N LYS A 659 14.52 -7.07 -6.42
CA LYS A 659 13.32 -6.23 -6.38
C LYS A 659 13.43 -5.14 -7.44
N VAL A 660 12.41 -5.02 -8.29
CA VAL A 660 12.38 -4.07 -9.40
C VAL A 660 11.23 -3.09 -9.20
N ILE A 661 11.51 -1.79 -9.28
CA ILE A 661 10.51 -0.73 -9.31
C ILE A 661 10.40 -0.24 -10.74
N HIS A 662 9.22 -0.35 -11.36
CA HIS A 662 8.98 -0.05 -12.78
C HIS A 662 9.19 1.43 -13.11
N CYS A 663 8.64 2.32 -12.27
CA CYS A 663 8.71 3.78 -12.34
C CYS A 663 7.99 4.46 -13.54
N ASP A 664 7.53 3.73 -14.56
CA ASP A 664 6.78 4.31 -15.70
C ASP A 664 5.57 3.44 -16.13
N LEU A 665 4.69 3.07 -15.20
CA LEU A 665 3.52 2.26 -15.54
C LEU A 665 2.41 3.13 -16.15
N LYS A 666 1.97 2.80 -17.37
CA LYS A 666 0.93 3.49 -18.15
C LYS A 666 0.39 2.60 -19.28
N PRO A 667 -0.77 2.90 -19.90
CA PRO A 667 -1.36 2.05 -20.93
C PRO A 667 -0.46 1.76 -22.15
N SER A 668 0.41 2.68 -22.55
CA SER A 668 1.33 2.45 -23.68
C SER A 668 2.39 1.39 -23.40
N ASN A 669 2.68 1.14 -22.11
CA ASN A 669 3.69 0.19 -21.64
C ASN A 669 3.10 -1.19 -21.30
N ILE A 670 1.79 -1.36 -21.49
CA ILE A 670 1.10 -2.65 -21.36
C ILE A 670 0.84 -3.18 -22.77
N LEU A 671 1.44 -4.32 -23.13
CA LEU A 671 1.24 -4.96 -24.42
C LEU A 671 0.32 -6.17 -24.29
N LEU A 672 -0.49 -6.44 -25.32
CA LEU A 672 -1.42 -7.56 -25.35
C LEU A 672 -0.92 -8.61 -26.35
N ASN A 673 -0.77 -9.85 -25.88
CA ASN A 673 -0.45 -10.98 -26.76
C ASN A 673 -1.69 -11.47 -27.52
N ASP A 674 -1.54 -12.51 -28.33
CA ASP A 674 -2.61 -13.08 -29.16
C ASP A 674 -3.83 -13.56 -28.35
N ASP A 675 -3.64 -13.93 -27.08
CA ASP A 675 -4.69 -14.38 -26.15
C ASP A 675 -5.28 -13.23 -25.30
N MET A 676 -5.00 -11.96 -25.65
CA MET A 676 -5.38 -10.77 -24.86
C MET A 676 -4.81 -10.75 -23.43
N THR A 677 -3.77 -11.55 -23.15
CA THR A 677 -3.04 -11.50 -21.88
C THR A 677 -2.19 -10.24 -21.84
N ALA A 678 -2.20 -9.53 -20.72
CA ALA A 678 -1.41 -8.31 -20.56
C ALA A 678 0.03 -8.61 -20.11
N LEU A 679 0.99 -7.96 -20.77
CA LEU A 679 2.41 -8.00 -20.44
C LEU A 679 2.93 -6.59 -20.17
N VAL A 680 3.46 -6.37 -18.96
CA VAL A 680 4.14 -5.11 -18.60
C VAL A 680 5.50 -5.03 -19.31
N SER A 681 5.77 -3.92 -19.96
CA SER A 681 6.95 -3.67 -20.78
C SER A 681 7.59 -2.30 -20.48
N ASP A 682 8.75 -2.04 -21.10
CA ASP A 682 9.54 -0.80 -21.00
C ASP A 682 10.14 -0.50 -19.61
N PHE A 683 11.22 -1.22 -19.28
CA PHE A 683 11.99 -1.06 -18.05
C PHE A 683 13.11 -0.01 -18.16
N GLY A 684 13.03 0.89 -19.15
CA GLY A 684 14.09 1.85 -19.49
C GLY A 684 14.51 2.76 -18.33
N ILE A 685 13.60 3.07 -17.41
CA ILE A 685 13.87 3.88 -16.21
C ILE A 685 13.72 3.10 -14.89
N ALA A 686 13.50 1.79 -14.94
CA ALA A 686 13.27 0.96 -13.76
C ALA A 686 14.44 0.97 -12.75
N ARG A 687 14.15 0.82 -11.46
CA ARG A 687 15.18 0.78 -10.41
C ARG A 687 15.30 -0.62 -9.84
N LEU A 688 16.54 -1.11 -9.74
CA LEU A 688 16.88 -2.37 -9.10
C LEU A 688 17.27 -2.10 -7.65
N VAL A 689 16.54 -2.68 -6.71
CA VAL A 689 16.81 -2.59 -5.28
C VAL A 689 17.48 -3.89 -4.87
N MET A 690 18.78 -3.84 -4.59
CA MET A 690 19.52 -5.01 -4.10
C MET A 690 19.16 -5.26 -2.63
N SER A 691 18.59 -6.43 -2.35
CA SER A 691 18.52 -6.99 -1.00
C SER A 691 19.91 -7.54 -0.66
N VAL A 692 20.74 -6.75 0.02
CA VAL A 692 22.01 -7.23 0.57
C VAL A 692 21.88 -7.34 2.08
N GLU A 693 21.91 -8.58 2.55
CA GLU A 693 22.40 -8.95 3.89
C GLU A 693 23.80 -8.33 4.07
N GLY A 694 23.92 -7.33 4.94
CA GLY A 694 25.21 -6.82 5.43
C GLY A 694 26.08 -6.03 4.43
N GLY A 695 26.20 -4.72 4.67
CA GLY A 695 27.35 -3.92 4.22
C GLY A 695 27.06 -2.86 3.15
N ASN A 696 27.24 -1.59 3.56
CA ASN A 696 27.42 -0.37 2.76
C ASN A 696 26.88 -0.35 1.32
N THR A 697 25.70 0.24 1.15
CA THR A 697 25.19 0.65 -0.17
C THR A 697 26.05 1.77 -0.76
N THR A 698 26.71 1.47 -1.87
CA THR A 698 27.13 2.51 -2.81
C THR A 698 25.87 3.14 -3.40
N ASN A 699 25.51 4.31 -2.87
CA ASN A 699 24.53 5.20 -3.45
C ASN A 699 24.98 5.57 -4.88
N GLU A 700 24.41 4.95 -5.91
CA GLU A 700 24.37 5.61 -7.23
C GLU A 700 23.35 6.76 -7.13
N SER A 701 23.89 7.92 -6.77
CA SER A 701 23.25 9.23 -6.79
C SER A 701 22.62 9.51 -8.16
N THR A 702 21.31 9.34 -8.23
CA THR A 702 20.43 10.02 -9.19
C THR A 702 19.23 10.59 -8.45
N ALA A 703 19.52 11.32 -7.36
CA ALA A 703 18.64 12.40 -6.92
C ALA A 703 18.66 13.46 -8.04
N ASN A 704 17.49 13.91 -8.50
CA ASN A 704 17.24 15.00 -9.47
C ASN A 704 16.58 14.62 -10.82
N VAL A 705 16.03 13.42 -11.01
CA VAL A 705 15.13 13.17 -12.15
C VAL A 705 13.82 12.57 -11.64
N ILE A 706 12.74 13.35 -11.69
CA ILE A 706 11.38 12.85 -11.49
C ILE A 706 11.17 11.71 -12.50
N CYS A 707 10.91 10.51 -12.00
CA CYS A 707 10.69 9.33 -12.84
C CYS A 707 9.18 9.13 -13.05
N GLY A 708 8.79 8.85 -14.30
CA GLY A 708 7.42 8.50 -14.68
C GLY A 708 6.76 9.50 -15.63
N SER A 709 5.58 9.14 -16.12
CA SER A 709 4.81 9.91 -17.09
C SER A 709 3.75 10.78 -16.41
N ILE A 710 3.58 12.02 -16.90
CA ILE A 710 2.60 12.98 -16.40
C ILE A 710 1.21 12.33 -16.29
N GLY A 711 0.56 12.52 -15.13
CA GLY A 711 -0.73 11.92 -14.80
C GLY A 711 -0.64 10.60 -14.02
N TYR A 712 0.46 9.85 -14.13
CA TYR A 712 0.67 8.57 -13.42
C TYR A 712 1.71 8.66 -12.31
N VAL A 713 2.49 9.75 -12.28
CA VAL A 713 3.53 9.98 -11.26
C VAL A 713 2.88 10.12 -9.88
N ALA A 714 3.35 9.32 -8.92
CA ALA A 714 2.92 9.41 -7.54
C ALA A 714 3.29 10.79 -6.93
N PRO A 715 2.38 11.43 -6.17
CA PRO A 715 2.58 12.81 -5.71
C PRO A 715 3.86 12.98 -4.89
N GLU A 716 4.27 11.94 -4.14
CA GLU A 716 5.50 11.98 -3.36
C GLU A 716 6.79 12.09 -4.17
N TYR A 717 6.79 11.72 -5.46
CA TYR A 717 7.94 11.92 -6.34
C TYR A 717 8.12 13.39 -6.71
N GLY A 718 7.02 14.17 -6.77
CA GLY A 718 7.06 15.63 -6.93
C GLY A 718 7.63 16.35 -5.70
N TYR A 719 7.55 15.74 -4.52
CA TYR A 719 8.13 16.24 -3.27
C TYR A 719 9.59 15.77 -3.03
N GLY A 720 10.24 15.19 -4.04
CA GLY A 720 11.65 14.79 -3.96
C GLY A 720 11.91 13.46 -3.25
N ARG A 721 10.88 12.63 -2.98
CA ARG A 721 11.11 11.26 -2.51
C ARG A 721 11.65 10.37 -3.62
N ASN A 722 12.44 9.37 -3.25
CA ASN A 722 12.96 8.37 -4.20
C ASN A 722 11.84 7.44 -4.70
N ALA A 723 12.02 6.90 -5.91
CA ALA A 723 11.10 5.91 -6.45
C ALA A 723 11.03 4.66 -5.53
N SER A 724 9.83 4.12 -5.41
CA SER A 724 9.43 3.11 -4.43
C SER A 724 8.38 2.18 -5.04
N THR A 725 8.24 0.97 -4.49
CA THR A 725 7.16 0.05 -4.91
C THR A 725 5.78 0.67 -4.72
N LYS A 726 5.60 1.54 -3.70
CA LYS A 726 4.33 2.25 -3.46
C LYS A 726 4.00 3.29 -4.53
N GLY A 727 4.96 3.84 -5.26
CA GLY A 727 4.64 4.72 -6.39
C GLY A 727 4.28 3.95 -7.67
N ASP A 728 4.79 2.72 -7.85
CA ASP A 728 4.25 1.80 -8.86
C ASP A 728 2.79 1.43 -8.55
N VAL A 729 2.45 1.19 -7.27
CA VAL A 729 1.06 0.95 -6.82
C VAL A 729 0.17 2.16 -7.15
N TYR A 730 0.65 3.39 -6.93
CA TYR A 730 -0.09 4.59 -7.32
C TYR A 730 -0.35 4.64 -8.82
N SER A 731 0.69 4.41 -9.63
CA SER A 731 0.59 4.40 -11.09
C SER A 731 -0.40 3.32 -11.56
N PHE A 732 -0.41 2.17 -10.89
CA PHE A 732 -1.38 1.09 -11.12
C PHE A 732 -2.81 1.52 -10.78
N GLY A 733 -3.03 2.20 -9.65
CA GLY A 733 -4.34 2.73 -9.28
C GLY A 733 -4.90 3.68 -10.35
N ILE A 734 -4.08 4.62 -10.84
CA ILE A 734 -4.49 5.53 -11.94
C ILE A 734 -4.81 4.75 -13.22
N LEU A 735 -4.02 3.73 -13.55
CA LEU A 735 -4.23 2.88 -14.70
C LEU A 735 -5.57 2.12 -14.61
N VAL A 736 -5.92 1.58 -13.44
CA VAL A 736 -7.22 0.92 -13.21
C VAL A 736 -8.38 1.92 -13.39
N LEU A 737 -8.26 3.12 -12.82
CA LEU A 737 -9.28 4.17 -12.98
C LEU A 737 -9.46 4.58 -14.44
N GLU A 738 -8.37 4.70 -15.19
CA GLU A 738 -8.42 5.00 -16.63
C GLU A 738 -9.07 3.86 -17.42
N ILE A 739 -8.79 2.60 -17.09
CA ILE A 739 -9.44 1.44 -17.73
C ILE A 739 -10.95 1.47 -17.53
N VAL A 740 -11.45 1.80 -16.33
CA VAL A 740 -12.90 1.79 -16.05
C VAL A 740 -13.61 3.01 -16.65
N THR A 741 -13.00 4.18 -16.52
CA THR A 741 -13.61 5.46 -16.93
C THR A 741 -13.39 5.79 -18.40
N ARG A 742 -12.38 5.17 -19.02
CA ARG A 742 -11.87 5.50 -20.37
C ARG A 742 -11.51 6.99 -20.50
N LYS A 743 -11.02 7.61 -19.42
CA LYS A 743 -10.55 8.99 -19.37
C LYS A 743 -9.05 9.03 -19.09
N ARG A 744 -8.29 9.69 -19.97
CA ARG A 744 -6.86 9.93 -19.76
C ARG A 744 -6.68 10.80 -18.52
N PRO A 745 -5.71 10.54 -17.63
CA PRO A 745 -5.42 11.42 -16.50
C PRO A 745 -4.97 12.82 -16.95
N THR A 746 -4.58 12.98 -18.22
CA THR A 746 -4.22 14.26 -18.86
C THR A 746 -5.33 14.84 -19.74
N HIS A 747 -6.56 14.32 -19.67
CA HIS A 747 -7.69 14.86 -20.43
C HIS A 747 -7.95 16.31 -20.01
N ASP A 748 -8.31 17.19 -20.95
CA ASP A 748 -8.53 18.63 -20.72
C ASP A 748 -9.57 18.97 -19.63
N MET A 749 -10.39 18.01 -19.21
CA MET A 749 -11.33 18.19 -18.10
C MET A 749 -10.64 18.16 -16.73
N PHE A 750 -9.41 17.65 -16.68
CA PHE A 750 -8.57 17.59 -15.50
C PHE A 750 -7.54 18.73 -15.56
N GLY A 751 -7.39 19.43 -14.45
CA GLY A 751 -6.55 20.63 -14.31
C GLY A 751 -5.82 20.63 -12.96
N GLU A 752 -5.30 21.78 -12.55
CA GLU A 752 -4.49 21.90 -11.32
C GLU A 752 -5.25 21.44 -10.05
N ASP A 753 -6.58 21.63 -10.00
CA ASP A 753 -7.40 21.31 -8.82
C ASP A 753 -8.13 19.97 -8.88
N LEU A 754 -8.25 19.38 -10.09
CA LEU A 754 -9.06 18.17 -10.32
C LEU A 754 -8.28 17.13 -11.12
N SER A 755 -7.82 16.08 -10.44
CA SER A 755 -7.22 14.89 -11.04
C SER A 755 -8.27 13.82 -11.32
N LEU A 756 -7.94 12.84 -12.18
CA LEU A 756 -8.78 11.66 -12.44
C LEU A 756 -9.21 10.96 -11.14
N GLN A 757 -8.27 10.78 -10.20
CA GLN A 757 -8.52 10.16 -8.90
C GLN A 757 -9.53 10.96 -8.06
N ARG A 758 -9.37 12.29 -7.98
CA ARG A 758 -10.30 13.15 -7.22
C ARG A 758 -11.68 13.21 -7.87
N TRP A 759 -11.73 13.23 -9.20
CA TRP A 759 -12.98 13.18 -9.96
C TRP A 759 -13.73 11.87 -9.68
N VAL A 760 -13.08 10.71 -9.79
CA VAL A 760 -13.70 9.42 -9.43
C VAL A 760 -14.14 9.43 -7.96
N LYS A 761 -13.28 9.85 -7.03
CA LYS A 761 -13.60 9.90 -5.59
C LYS A 761 -14.83 10.75 -5.28
N LYS A 762 -15.06 11.82 -6.06
CA LYS A 762 -16.22 12.71 -5.89
C LYS A 762 -17.53 12.03 -6.29
N TYR A 763 -17.54 11.23 -7.35
CA TYR A 763 -18.77 10.71 -7.96
C TYR A 763 -19.03 9.22 -7.68
N TYR A 764 -18.04 8.45 -7.22
CA TYR A 764 -18.20 6.99 -7.05
C TYR A 764 -19.23 6.56 -5.97
N LYS A 765 -19.60 7.45 -5.03
CA LYS A 765 -20.60 7.12 -3.99
C LYS A 765 -22.05 7.47 -4.38
N SER A 766 -22.24 8.33 -5.37
CA SER A 766 -23.55 8.94 -5.65
C SER A 766 -23.95 8.94 -7.13
N GLN A 767 -23.00 8.86 -8.06
CA GLN A 767 -23.23 8.99 -9.51
C GLN A 767 -22.25 8.13 -10.33
N VAL A 768 -22.10 6.85 -9.99
CA VAL A 768 -21.13 5.93 -10.64
C VAL A 768 -21.34 5.83 -12.14
N GLU A 769 -22.60 5.78 -12.59
CA GLU A 769 -22.94 5.69 -14.02
C GLU A 769 -22.38 6.84 -14.86
N SER A 770 -22.23 8.03 -14.25
CA SER A 770 -21.75 9.23 -14.95
C SER A 770 -20.24 9.25 -15.20
N ILE A 771 -19.49 8.39 -14.50
CA ILE A 771 -18.02 8.34 -14.56
C ILE A 771 -17.49 7.09 -15.24
N VAL A 772 -18.29 6.03 -15.33
CA VAL A 772 -17.93 4.77 -16.00
C VAL A 772 -18.02 4.95 -17.52
N ASP A 773 -17.17 4.25 -18.26
CA ASP A 773 -17.23 4.23 -19.72
C ASP A 773 -18.65 3.92 -20.23
N SER A 774 -19.22 4.84 -21.00
CA SER A 774 -20.56 4.72 -21.57
C SER A 774 -20.81 3.41 -22.34
N ASN A 775 -19.78 2.85 -22.97
CA ASN A 775 -19.90 1.56 -23.65
C ASN A 775 -20.05 0.41 -22.64
N LEU A 776 -19.32 0.47 -21.53
CA LEU A 776 -19.42 -0.51 -20.43
C LEU A 776 -20.80 -0.43 -19.78
N MET A 777 -21.33 0.78 -19.57
CA MET A 777 -22.69 0.99 -19.06
C MET A 777 -23.75 0.43 -19.99
N ARG A 778 -23.60 0.62 -21.31
CA ARG A 778 -24.52 0.02 -22.29
C ARG A 778 -24.48 -1.50 -22.25
N GLU A 779 -23.27 -2.10 -22.20
CA GLU A 779 -23.13 -3.55 -22.06
C GLU A 779 -23.83 -4.09 -20.80
N VAL A 780 -23.72 -3.38 -19.67
CA VAL A 780 -24.39 -3.70 -18.39
C VAL A 780 -25.92 -3.65 -18.52
N CYS A 781 -26.46 -2.62 -19.18
CA CYS A 781 -27.90 -2.48 -19.41
C CYS A 781 -28.47 -3.62 -20.27
N ASP A 782 -27.69 -4.15 -21.21
CA ASP A 782 -28.11 -5.20 -22.13
C ASP A 782 -28.08 -6.63 -21.51
N GLN A 783 -27.56 -6.80 -20.28
CA GLN A 783 -27.50 -8.10 -19.60
C GLN A 783 -28.77 -8.45 -18.79
N SER A 784 -28.91 -9.73 -18.41
CA SER A 784 -29.92 -10.17 -17.44
C SER A 784 -29.69 -9.51 -16.08
N LEU A 785 -30.74 -9.42 -15.25
CA LEU A 785 -30.68 -8.76 -13.94
C LEU A 785 -29.59 -9.34 -13.03
N GLU A 786 -29.37 -10.66 -13.07
CA GLU A 786 -28.34 -11.32 -12.28
C GLU A 786 -26.93 -10.94 -12.72
N VAL A 787 -26.69 -10.94 -14.04
CA VAL A 787 -25.38 -10.59 -14.62
C VAL A 787 -25.11 -9.09 -14.46
N ARG A 788 -26.14 -8.26 -14.60
CA ARG A 788 -26.08 -6.81 -14.36
C ARG A 788 -25.57 -6.50 -12.95
N ASN A 789 -26.19 -7.09 -11.92
CA ASN A 789 -25.76 -6.90 -10.53
C ASN A 789 -24.31 -7.34 -10.30
N MET A 790 -23.88 -8.46 -10.91
CA MET A 790 -22.49 -8.91 -10.82
C MET A 790 -21.51 -7.92 -11.47
N TRP A 791 -21.88 -7.35 -12.61
CA TRP A 791 -21.05 -6.39 -13.32
C TRP A 791 -20.96 -5.06 -12.57
N GLU A 792 -22.06 -4.57 -12.00
CA GLU A 792 -22.09 -3.38 -11.15
C GLU A 792 -21.14 -3.53 -9.94
N VAL A 793 -21.19 -4.69 -9.25
CA VAL A 793 -20.25 -5.00 -8.17
C VAL A 793 -18.82 -4.94 -8.70
N ALA A 794 -18.52 -5.58 -9.82
CA ALA A 794 -17.16 -5.58 -10.35
C ALA A 794 -16.65 -4.19 -10.76
N ILE A 795 -17.52 -3.33 -11.28
CA ILE A 795 -17.19 -1.94 -11.61
C ILE A 795 -16.87 -1.15 -10.34
N LEU A 796 -17.70 -1.28 -9.30
CA LEU A 796 -17.47 -0.62 -8.01
C LEU A 796 -16.14 -1.06 -7.38
N GLU A 797 -15.86 -2.36 -7.40
CA GLU A 797 -14.63 -2.91 -6.83
C GLU A 797 -13.37 -2.46 -7.58
N LEU A 798 -13.43 -2.36 -8.92
CA LEU A 798 -12.33 -1.78 -9.69
C LEU A 798 -12.11 -0.30 -9.36
N LEU A 799 -13.18 0.48 -9.21
CA LEU A 799 -13.08 1.90 -8.84
C LEU A 799 -12.51 2.07 -7.44
N GLU A 800 -12.98 1.28 -6.47
CA GLU A 800 -12.47 1.30 -5.10
C GLU A 800 -11.00 0.88 -5.03
N LEU A 801 -10.63 -0.22 -5.69
CA LEU A 801 -9.23 -0.65 -5.79
C LEU A 801 -8.36 0.44 -6.40
N GLY A 802 -8.82 1.07 -7.49
CA GLY A 802 -8.13 2.19 -8.14
C GLY A 802 -7.93 3.36 -7.18
N LEU A 803 -8.93 3.73 -6.40
CA LEU A 803 -8.87 4.81 -5.39
C LEU A 803 -7.91 4.49 -4.24
N VAL A 804 -7.94 3.26 -3.72
CA VAL A 804 -7.08 2.83 -2.60
C VAL A 804 -5.62 2.71 -3.03
N CYS A 805 -5.36 2.18 -4.23
CA CYS A 805 -4.01 2.12 -4.79
C CYS A 805 -3.44 3.51 -5.08
N SER A 806 -4.29 4.50 -5.41
CA SER A 806 -3.91 5.88 -5.74
C SER A 806 -4.08 6.88 -4.58
N LEU A 807 -4.11 6.41 -3.33
CA LEU A 807 -4.12 7.30 -2.15
C LEU A 807 -2.88 8.21 -2.11
N GLU A 808 -3.04 9.44 -1.64
CA GLU A 808 -1.92 10.38 -1.55
C GLU A 808 -0.84 9.89 -0.57
N ASN A 809 -1.23 9.27 0.55
CA ASN A 809 -0.31 8.66 1.51
C ASN A 809 0.22 7.30 1.02
N PRO A 810 1.54 7.13 0.74
CA PRO A 810 2.09 5.87 0.24
C PRO A 810 1.94 4.68 1.17
N SER A 811 1.90 4.89 2.49
CA SER A 811 1.81 3.81 3.49
C SER A 811 0.41 3.19 3.54
N ALA A 812 -0.63 3.97 3.19
CA ALA A 812 -2.01 3.54 3.18
C ALA A 812 -2.42 2.81 1.88
N ARG A 813 -1.60 2.90 0.83
CA ARG A 813 -1.83 2.16 -0.42
C ARG A 813 -1.65 0.67 -0.17
N LEU A 814 -2.41 -0.17 -0.88
CA LEU A 814 -2.22 -1.61 -0.89
C LEU A 814 -0.81 -2.02 -1.36
N THR A 815 -0.44 -3.27 -1.13
CA THR A 815 0.69 -3.86 -1.89
C THR A 815 0.18 -4.41 -3.22
N MET A 816 1.09 -4.63 -4.18
CA MET A 816 0.69 -5.28 -5.44
C MET A 816 0.30 -6.74 -5.24
N LEU A 817 0.75 -7.40 -4.16
CA LEU A 817 0.25 -8.71 -3.74
C LEU A 817 -1.24 -8.66 -3.39
N ASP A 818 -1.64 -7.70 -2.55
CA ASP A 818 -3.04 -7.54 -2.13
C ASP A 818 -3.93 -7.20 -3.33
N ALA A 819 -3.49 -6.24 -4.17
CA ALA A 819 -4.22 -5.86 -5.38
C ALA A 819 -4.36 -7.02 -6.40
N ALA A 820 -3.33 -7.87 -6.53
CA ALA A 820 -3.39 -9.05 -7.39
C ALA A 820 -4.35 -10.12 -6.83
N ASP A 821 -4.40 -10.31 -5.51
CA ASP A 821 -5.36 -11.23 -4.88
C ASP A 821 -6.81 -10.75 -5.08
N ASP A 822 -7.10 -9.47 -4.82
CA ASP A 822 -8.43 -8.90 -5.00
C ASP A 822 -8.91 -9.01 -6.45
N LEU A 823 -8.07 -8.66 -7.43
CA LEU A 823 -8.40 -8.82 -8.85
C LEU A 823 -8.52 -10.28 -9.27
N GLY A 824 -7.72 -11.17 -8.69
CA GLY A 824 -7.82 -12.62 -8.90
C GLY A 824 -9.13 -13.20 -8.37
N ARG A 825 -9.68 -12.67 -7.28
CA ARG A 825 -11.02 -13.00 -6.78
C ARG A 825 -12.09 -12.42 -7.69
N LEU A 826 -11.96 -11.16 -8.10
CA LEU A 826 -12.93 -10.50 -8.97
C LEU A 826 -13.06 -11.18 -10.35
N LYS A 827 -11.93 -11.61 -10.92
CA LYS A 827 -11.86 -12.38 -12.16
C LYS A 827 -12.62 -13.71 -12.06
N ARG A 828 -12.52 -14.41 -10.93
CA ARG A 828 -13.26 -15.66 -10.66
C ARG A 828 -14.75 -15.42 -10.47
N TYR A 829 -15.10 -14.34 -9.76
CA TYR A 829 -16.48 -13.92 -9.56
C TYR A 829 -17.19 -13.66 -10.89
N LEU A 830 -16.60 -12.88 -11.79
CA LEU A 830 -17.14 -12.66 -13.15
C LEU A 830 -17.12 -13.90 -14.04
N GLY A 831 -16.26 -14.89 -13.74
CA GLY A 831 -16.20 -16.18 -14.43
C GLY A 831 -17.32 -17.16 -14.08
N GLY A 832 -18.27 -16.79 -13.20
CA GLY A 832 -19.44 -17.60 -12.86
C GLY A 832 -19.24 -18.57 -11.69
N ASP A 833 -18.20 -18.40 -10.87
CA ASP A 833 -18.02 -19.18 -9.64
C ASP A 833 -18.93 -18.64 -8.53
N THR A 834 -20.14 -19.18 -8.43
CA THR A 834 -21.18 -18.77 -7.46
C THR A 834 -20.88 -19.19 -6.00
N SER A 835 -19.71 -19.75 -5.71
CA SER A 835 -19.24 -20.01 -4.32
C SER A 835 -18.53 -18.81 -3.69
N ALA A 836 -18.26 -17.76 -4.47
CA ALA A 836 -17.62 -16.52 -4.03
C ALA A 836 -18.66 -15.42 -3.77
N THR A 837 -18.99 -15.15 -2.51
CA THR A 837 -19.38 -13.79 -2.12
C THR A 837 -18.12 -12.93 -2.22
N PHE A 838 -18.12 -11.93 -3.10
CA PHE A 838 -17.01 -10.98 -3.16
C PHE A 838 -17.00 -10.15 -1.87
N THR A 839 -15.99 -10.38 -1.02
CA THR A 839 -15.61 -9.50 0.08
C THR A 839 -14.19 -9.03 -0.20
N SER A 840 -14.06 -7.72 -0.48
CA SER A 840 -12.79 -7.02 -0.65
C SER A 840 -11.88 -7.23 0.56
N SER A 841 -10.57 -7.32 0.35
CA SER A 841 -9.55 -7.40 1.41
C SER A 841 -9.52 -6.17 2.34
N ILE A 842 -10.29 -5.12 2.03
CA ILE A 842 -10.27 -3.79 2.67
C ILE A 842 -11.33 -3.65 3.79
N GLY A 843 -12.16 -4.68 4.05
CA GLY A 843 -13.05 -4.69 5.22
C GLY A 843 -14.19 -3.65 5.22
N ALA A 844 -14.45 -2.97 4.10
CA ALA A 844 -15.64 -2.15 3.95
C ALA A 844 -16.81 -3.01 3.45
N SER A 845 -17.84 -3.17 4.27
CA SER A 845 -19.07 -3.87 3.89
C SER A 845 -19.76 -3.17 2.71
N SER A 846 -19.73 -3.76 1.52
CA SER A 846 -20.65 -3.42 0.43
C SER A 846 -22.09 -3.90 0.70
N SER A 847 -22.33 -4.55 1.85
CA SER A 847 -23.66 -5.04 2.26
C SER A 847 -24.65 -3.97 2.74
N SER A 848 -24.39 -2.68 2.49
CA SER A 848 -25.34 -1.59 2.83
C SER A 848 -25.77 -0.73 1.64
N ILE A 849 -25.34 -1.04 0.41
CA ILE A 849 -25.62 -0.19 -0.77
C ILE A 849 -26.51 -0.87 -1.82
N THR A 850 -26.74 -2.18 -1.75
CA THR A 850 -27.40 -2.94 -2.84
C THR A 850 -28.91 -3.15 -2.68
N ALA A 851 -29.68 -2.18 -2.16
CA ALA A 851 -31.15 -2.33 -2.12
C ALA A 851 -31.97 -1.22 -2.81
N ASP A 852 -31.54 0.04 -2.83
CA ASP A 852 -32.45 1.15 -3.18
C ASP A 852 -31.96 2.11 -4.29
N TYR A 853 -30.85 1.84 -4.98
CA TYR A 853 -30.29 2.81 -5.96
C TYR A 853 -30.48 2.49 -7.45
N TRP A 854 -31.14 1.38 -7.80
CA TRP A 854 -31.31 0.95 -9.20
C TRP A 854 -32.77 0.69 -9.62
N TYR A 855 -33.75 0.94 -8.74
CA TYR A 855 -35.18 0.86 -9.06
C TYR A 855 -35.79 2.26 -9.09
N ASP A 856 -35.47 3.04 -10.12
CA ASP A 856 -36.38 4.08 -10.61
C ASP A 856 -35.98 4.48 -12.03
N ALA A 857 -36.39 3.64 -12.97
CA ALA A 857 -36.49 4.01 -14.39
C ALA A 857 -37.59 3.16 -15.05
N ASP A 858 -38.86 3.51 -14.77
CA ASP A 858 -39.94 3.18 -15.69
C ASP A 858 -40.82 4.43 -15.91
N PRO A 859 -40.58 5.20 -16.99
CA PRO A 859 -41.43 6.33 -17.33
C PRO A 859 -42.52 5.81 -18.28
N HIS A 860 -43.53 5.08 -17.77
CA HIS A 860 -44.89 4.95 -18.34
C HIS A 860 -45.71 3.88 -17.58
N SER A 861 -46.30 4.28 -16.45
CA SER A 861 -47.59 3.72 -15.96
C SER A 861 -48.22 4.65 -14.93
#